data_AF-M0IIP3-F1
#
_entry.id   AF-M0IIP3-F1
#
_cell.length_a   1.000
_cell.length_b   1.000
_cell.length_c   1.000
_cell.angle_alpha   90.00
_cell.angle_beta   90.00
_cell.angle_gamma   90.00
#
_symmetry.space_group_name_H-M   'P 1'
#
loop_
_entity.id
_entity.type
_entity.pdbx_description
1 polymer ?
#
loop_
_entity_poly.entity_id
_entity_poly.type
_entity_poly.pdbx_seq_one_letter_code
_entity_poly.pdbx_strand_id
1 'polypeptide(L)'
;MSSSTCRYTFDPSIQTDAHLQTTWECPHEAHPESEHCVFHMSRDERTSLDVSGDDIVEELRANLQSSDTRVNEYVGADLPHLSLTYQDVNGETNHVLNFQHATIEGLDLTHGKLEQGLILREATIGRLKLKEAVLTGTVDAQHLTVRDEMTTNEATFEQEVWFDDAVFHGDVHCDETTFLADTSFADTTFHGAANFRNIETSGSSHVLNDHISFADTTFRGDASFRQATFDYVTFERAQFTAGSDFEHVRFDGDARFDDVTFQEMADFDEARFDDDVSFTDGRFMALAEFRGVEFNGGSRTTHDDVTFEGATFESEADYKLARFRFSDFKDAVFKGAVNFDRATFTARADCHRLRIAGELNLSLATFNGGVNFDDSTLQDDVVAEETTFGGDASFEDVAFEARARFTEVRFEEDARFRNATFHGPAEFRGALFEGEMQHLEANASFNEAVFEDAAEFEAANFTTASFWETTFHEQSDFRRAVFHETARFRVRNGERDTYLDFTDATICGGTISQVSGEATPYDLTRATIGDLQLEGDGNDHELLDHFRFCLTEFDCFDFSDHHGYLERNDWTIHDFVGNTATGQFAVEMDHEIIEETYRKAQDSADAVGDTPASREFEFKRYYYNRKKNFDIIINEYSLNVWARGKKVASAGLNLLMQVTCGYGNRLPRIAIFTFLLPAVFGLLYAVGGPFATQAGSVFEAGAVNKTALEVLFDNVYYSYISFSTVGYGDINPIGPAARVLAASQGMLNGLFFTLLTFTLFKRVLGGN
;
A
#
# COMPACT_ATOMS: atom_id res chain seq x y z
N MET A 1 54.85 -49.90 -55.73
CA MET A 1 54.98 -50.32 -54.31
C MET A 1 53.59 -50.19 -53.74
N SER A 2 53.11 -51.21 -53.04
CA SER A 2 51.72 -51.30 -52.58
C SER A 2 51.46 -50.18 -51.59
N SER A 3 50.66 -49.17 -51.96
CA SER A 3 50.04 -48.26 -50.98
C SER A 3 49.18 -49.14 -50.07
N SER A 4 49.55 -49.22 -48.80
CA SER A 4 48.76 -49.90 -47.78
C SER A 4 47.90 -48.85 -47.07
N THR A 5 46.61 -49.10 -46.98
CA THR A 5 45.67 -48.30 -46.19
C THR A 5 46.02 -48.37 -44.71
N CYS A 6 45.73 -47.30 -43.96
CA CYS A 6 45.89 -47.25 -42.51
C CYS A 6 45.15 -48.43 -41.84
N ARG A 7 45.76 -49.07 -40.83
CA ARG A 7 45.14 -50.18 -40.08
C ARG A 7 44.19 -49.75 -38.97
N TYR A 8 44.07 -48.45 -38.70
CA TYR A 8 43.21 -47.98 -37.62
C TYR A 8 41.74 -48.24 -37.94
N THR A 9 41.04 -48.81 -36.96
CA THR A 9 39.59 -49.02 -36.99
C THR A 9 38.98 -48.53 -35.69
N PHE A 10 37.84 -47.86 -35.77
CA PHE A 10 37.07 -47.43 -34.60
C PHE A 10 35.87 -48.36 -34.42
N ASP A 11 35.82 -49.06 -33.27
CA ASP A 11 34.73 -49.98 -32.94
C ASP A 11 33.70 -49.29 -32.02
N PRO A 12 32.51 -48.95 -32.54
CA PRO A 12 31.46 -48.29 -31.77
C PRO A 12 30.88 -49.18 -30.66
N SER A 13 31.11 -50.51 -30.66
CA SER A 13 30.57 -51.40 -29.62
C SER A 13 31.28 -51.32 -28.27
N ILE A 14 32.42 -50.60 -28.21
CA ILE A 14 33.24 -50.42 -27.01
C ILE A 14 32.96 -49.07 -26.34
N GLN A 15 32.30 -48.14 -27.02
CA GLN A 15 31.92 -46.80 -26.52
C GLN A 15 30.45 -46.52 -26.88
N THR A 16 29.60 -46.33 -25.87
CA THR A 16 28.16 -46.61 -25.95
C THR A 16 27.29 -45.71 -26.85
N ASP A 17 27.81 -44.65 -27.47
CA ASP A 17 26.98 -43.68 -28.21
C ASP A 17 27.54 -43.24 -29.57
N ALA A 18 28.37 -44.07 -30.22
CA ALA A 18 28.81 -43.77 -31.58
C ALA A 18 27.65 -43.90 -32.60
N HIS A 19 27.37 -42.84 -33.37
CA HIS A 19 26.46 -42.85 -34.53
C HIS A 19 26.85 -43.82 -35.66
N LEU A 20 27.98 -44.48 -35.52
CA LEU A 20 28.48 -45.51 -36.44
C LEU A 20 27.76 -46.83 -36.16
N GLN A 21 26.91 -47.27 -37.09
CA GLN A 21 26.22 -48.57 -36.96
C GLN A 21 27.12 -49.78 -37.24
N THR A 22 28.34 -49.55 -37.72
CA THR A 22 29.35 -50.55 -38.08
C THR A 22 30.74 -50.03 -37.74
N THR A 23 31.70 -50.93 -37.48
CA THR A 23 33.11 -50.58 -37.31
C THR A 23 33.59 -49.64 -38.43
N TRP A 24 34.14 -48.49 -38.05
CA TRP A 24 34.67 -47.51 -39.01
C TRP A 24 36.12 -47.84 -39.33
N GLU A 25 36.49 -47.80 -40.61
CA GLU A 25 37.84 -48.05 -41.10
C GLU A 25 38.44 -46.75 -41.65
N CYS A 26 39.67 -46.44 -41.24
CA CYS A 26 40.36 -45.22 -41.63
C CYS A 26 40.56 -45.14 -43.17
N PRO A 27 40.14 -44.03 -43.83
CA PRO A 27 40.24 -43.86 -45.28
C PRO A 27 41.63 -43.41 -45.75
N HIS A 28 42.53 -43.05 -44.83
CA HIS A 28 43.84 -42.48 -45.14
C HIS A 28 44.88 -43.54 -45.51
N GLU A 29 45.85 -43.16 -46.36
CA GLU A 29 47.00 -44.01 -46.65
C GLU A 29 47.92 -44.12 -45.42
N ALA A 30 48.50 -45.30 -45.18
CA ALA A 30 49.48 -45.47 -44.12
C ALA A 30 50.79 -44.76 -44.47
N HIS A 31 51.47 -44.20 -43.46
CA HIS A 31 52.79 -43.61 -43.66
C HIS A 31 53.78 -44.68 -44.15
N PRO A 32 54.76 -44.37 -45.01
CA PRO A 32 55.67 -45.38 -45.58
C PRO A 32 56.43 -46.23 -44.56
N GLU A 33 56.60 -45.72 -43.34
CA GLU A 33 57.33 -46.37 -42.23
C GLU A 33 56.42 -46.76 -41.04
N SER A 34 55.09 -46.71 -41.18
CA SER A 34 54.14 -47.13 -40.14
C SER A 34 52.97 -47.93 -40.72
N GLU A 35 52.25 -48.66 -39.87
CA GLU A 35 50.95 -49.27 -40.23
C GLU A 35 49.78 -48.27 -40.08
N HIS A 36 50.05 -47.08 -39.56
CA HIS A 36 49.09 -46.00 -39.33
C HIS A 36 49.37 -44.79 -40.24
N CYS A 37 48.32 -44.04 -40.58
CA CYS A 37 48.46 -42.72 -41.19
C CYS A 37 48.95 -41.69 -40.15
N VAL A 38 49.38 -40.51 -40.60
CA VAL A 38 49.91 -39.44 -39.72
C VAL A 38 48.93 -38.99 -38.62
N PHE A 39 47.61 -39.15 -38.85
CA PHE A 39 46.55 -38.81 -37.89
C PHE A 39 46.37 -39.85 -36.77
N HIS A 40 46.61 -41.14 -37.05
CA HIS A 40 46.40 -42.26 -36.09
C HIS A 40 47.69 -42.85 -35.52
N MET A 41 48.84 -42.27 -35.83
CA MET A 41 50.09 -42.59 -35.14
C MET A 41 50.00 -42.23 -33.66
N SER A 42 50.56 -43.08 -32.80
CA SER A 42 50.80 -42.72 -31.41
C SER A 42 51.82 -41.58 -31.30
N ARG A 43 51.84 -40.89 -30.15
CA ARG A 43 52.80 -39.81 -29.86
C ARG A 43 54.26 -40.25 -29.98
N ASP A 44 54.56 -41.46 -29.53
CA ASP A 44 55.91 -42.05 -29.62
C ASP A 44 56.28 -42.35 -31.08
N GLU A 45 55.35 -42.90 -31.88
CA GLU A 45 55.56 -43.14 -33.31
C GLU A 45 55.82 -41.83 -34.06
N ARG A 46 54.99 -40.80 -33.87
CA ARG A 46 55.20 -39.48 -34.50
C ARG A 46 56.55 -38.89 -34.15
N THR A 47 56.93 -38.94 -32.88
CA THR A 47 58.23 -38.42 -32.43
C THR A 47 59.39 -39.19 -33.05
N SER A 48 59.26 -40.53 -33.18
CA SER A 48 60.31 -41.36 -33.77
C SER A 48 60.48 -41.19 -35.28
N LEU A 49 59.40 -40.80 -35.96
CA LEU A 49 59.35 -40.60 -37.42
C LEU A 49 59.47 -39.11 -37.83
N ASP A 50 59.72 -38.21 -36.87
CA ASP A 50 59.86 -36.76 -37.08
C ASP A 50 58.63 -36.12 -37.77
N VAL A 51 57.43 -36.63 -37.47
CA VAL A 51 56.16 -36.09 -37.99
C VAL A 51 55.69 -34.97 -37.07
N SER A 52 55.73 -33.73 -37.56
CA SER A 52 55.33 -32.53 -36.82
C SER A 52 53.84 -32.21 -36.96
N GLY A 53 53.32 -31.28 -36.14
CA GLY A 53 51.96 -30.77 -36.28
C GLY A 53 51.74 -30.05 -37.62
N ASP A 54 52.76 -29.36 -38.15
CA ASP A 54 52.69 -28.68 -39.44
C ASP A 54 52.53 -29.68 -40.59
N ASP A 55 53.19 -30.85 -40.52
CA ASP A 55 53.03 -31.93 -41.51
C ASP A 55 51.60 -32.47 -41.52
N ILE A 56 50.97 -32.60 -40.34
CA ILE A 56 49.58 -33.03 -40.20
C ILE A 56 48.62 -31.98 -40.76
N VAL A 57 48.89 -30.69 -40.53
CA VAL A 57 48.09 -29.59 -41.08
C VAL A 57 48.20 -29.53 -42.61
N GLU A 58 49.39 -29.70 -43.18
CA GLU A 58 49.59 -29.78 -44.64
C GLU A 58 48.81 -30.96 -45.25
N GLU A 59 48.84 -32.14 -44.62
CA GLU A 59 48.06 -33.31 -45.08
C GLU A 59 46.55 -33.06 -44.97
N LEU A 60 46.08 -32.45 -43.89
CA LEU A 60 44.67 -32.05 -43.73
C LEU A 60 44.24 -31.09 -44.85
N ARG A 61 45.08 -30.12 -45.21
CA ARG A 61 44.80 -29.19 -46.31
C ARG A 61 44.80 -29.88 -47.67
N ALA A 62 45.68 -30.87 -47.88
CA ALA A 62 45.66 -31.68 -49.09
C ALA A 62 44.36 -32.49 -49.20
N ASN A 63 43.87 -33.05 -48.09
CA ASN A 63 42.59 -33.78 -48.04
C ASN A 63 41.39 -32.91 -48.42
N LEU A 64 41.38 -31.64 -47.99
CA LEU A 64 40.33 -30.69 -48.35
C LEU A 64 40.20 -30.45 -49.87
N GLN A 65 41.29 -30.67 -50.62
CA GLN A 65 41.30 -30.55 -52.09
C GLN A 65 40.89 -31.86 -52.80
N SER A 66 40.54 -32.90 -52.05
CA SER A 66 40.11 -34.18 -52.61
C SER A 66 38.61 -34.20 -52.90
N SER A 67 38.24 -34.80 -54.03
CA SER A 67 36.85 -35.15 -54.32
C SER A 67 36.30 -36.32 -53.48
N ASP A 68 37.18 -37.10 -52.84
CA ASP A 68 36.76 -38.16 -51.92
C ASP A 68 36.38 -37.53 -50.57
N THR A 69 35.13 -37.68 -50.18
CA THR A 69 34.58 -37.00 -49.02
C THR A 69 34.99 -37.68 -47.71
N ARG A 70 35.37 -38.96 -47.78
CA ARG A 70 35.81 -39.73 -46.61
C ARG A 70 37.15 -39.26 -46.07
N VAL A 71 38.00 -38.61 -46.87
CA VAL A 71 39.29 -38.12 -46.37
C VAL A 71 39.16 -36.98 -45.35
N ASN A 72 37.97 -36.42 -45.15
CA ASN A 72 37.69 -35.48 -44.06
C ASN A 72 37.28 -36.19 -42.74
N GLU A 73 37.31 -37.53 -42.69
CA GLU A 73 37.03 -38.33 -41.50
C GLU A 73 38.34 -38.66 -40.74
N TYR A 74 38.46 -38.16 -39.52
CA TYR A 74 39.61 -38.30 -38.60
C TYR A 74 39.21 -38.92 -37.26
N VAL A 75 38.22 -39.81 -37.29
CA VAL A 75 37.58 -40.40 -36.09
C VAL A 75 38.61 -41.08 -35.19
N GLY A 76 38.56 -40.76 -33.89
CA GLY A 76 39.41 -41.38 -32.85
C GLY A 76 40.90 -41.07 -32.96
N ALA A 77 41.29 -40.03 -33.70
CA ALA A 77 42.68 -39.59 -33.82
C ALA A 77 43.23 -39.03 -32.48
N ASP A 78 44.52 -39.26 -32.19
CA ASP A 78 45.25 -38.57 -31.10
C ASP A 78 46.20 -37.59 -31.76
N LEU A 79 45.92 -36.28 -31.76
CA LEU A 79 46.60 -35.26 -32.55
C LEU A 79 47.39 -34.29 -31.65
N PRO A 80 48.55 -33.78 -32.12
CA PRO A 80 49.26 -32.70 -31.42
C PRO A 80 48.50 -31.38 -31.58
N HIS A 81 49.10 -30.27 -31.17
CA HIS A 81 48.56 -28.95 -31.45
C HIS A 81 48.49 -28.69 -32.97
N LEU A 82 47.29 -28.37 -33.47
CA LEU A 82 47.01 -28.03 -34.85
C LEU A 82 46.79 -26.52 -34.97
N SER A 83 47.72 -25.84 -35.63
CA SER A 83 47.66 -24.40 -35.85
C SER A 83 47.22 -24.09 -37.28
N LEU A 84 46.02 -23.53 -37.40
CA LEU A 84 45.38 -22.99 -38.60
C LEU A 84 45.24 -21.45 -38.51
N THR A 85 46.07 -20.80 -37.70
CA THR A 85 46.09 -19.34 -37.55
C THR A 85 46.31 -18.63 -38.90
N TYR A 86 45.52 -17.59 -39.18
CA TYR A 86 45.51 -16.83 -40.44
C TYR A 86 45.25 -17.68 -41.71
N GLN A 87 44.68 -18.88 -41.57
CA GLN A 87 44.38 -19.74 -42.72
C GLN A 87 42.94 -19.57 -43.18
N ASP A 88 42.75 -19.60 -44.50
CA ASP A 88 41.44 -19.83 -45.12
C ASP A 88 41.32 -21.33 -45.41
N VAL A 89 40.57 -22.01 -44.55
CA VAL A 89 40.31 -23.45 -44.61
C VAL A 89 39.06 -23.65 -45.47
N ASN A 90 39.33 -23.86 -46.76
CA ASN A 90 38.34 -24.17 -47.79
C ASN A 90 38.75 -25.43 -48.57
N GLY A 91 37.77 -26.07 -49.21
CA GLY A 91 37.94 -27.35 -49.90
C GLY A 91 37.12 -27.44 -51.18
N GLU A 92 37.40 -28.46 -51.99
CA GLU A 92 36.65 -28.72 -53.23
C GLU A 92 35.20 -29.13 -52.97
N THR A 93 34.91 -29.62 -51.76
CA THR A 93 33.59 -30.05 -51.32
C THR A 93 33.16 -29.32 -50.05
N ASN A 94 31.87 -29.37 -49.74
CA ASN A 94 31.29 -28.82 -48.51
C ASN A 94 31.24 -29.86 -47.37
N HIS A 95 32.00 -30.96 -47.47
CA HIS A 95 32.00 -32.00 -46.45
C HIS A 95 32.76 -31.55 -45.20
N VAL A 96 32.12 -31.77 -44.05
CA VAL A 96 32.60 -31.38 -42.73
C VAL A 96 33.89 -32.10 -42.34
N LEU A 97 34.75 -31.41 -41.58
CA LEU A 97 35.89 -32.01 -40.91
C LEU A 97 35.40 -32.78 -39.69
N ASN A 98 35.56 -34.10 -39.70
CA ASN A 98 35.00 -34.99 -38.68
C ASN A 98 36.10 -35.53 -37.74
N PHE A 99 36.17 -34.97 -36.53
CA PHE A 99 37.07 -35.36 -35.44
C PHE A 99 36.33 -36.05 -34.28
N GLN A 100 35.26 -36.77 -34.58
CA GLN A 100 34.50 -37.49 -33.55
C GLN A 100 35.41 -38.42 -32.73
N HIS A 101 35.24 -38.42 -31.40
CA HIS A 101 36.07 -39.16 -30.42
C HIS A 101 37.58 -38.87 -30.47
N ALA A 102 38.03 -37.82 -31.18
CA ALA A 102 39.44 -37.49 -31.26
C ALA A 102 39.96 -36.87 -29.96
N THR A 103 41.23 -37.08 -29.65
CA THR A 103 41.97 -36.32 -28.63
C THR A 103 42.93 -35.36 -29.33
N ILE A 104 42.79 -34.05 -29.13
CA ILE A 104 43.61 -33.03 -29.79
C ILE A 104 44.28 -32.17 -28.73
N GLU A 105 45.62 -32.03 -28.73
CA GLU A 105 46.31 -31.18 -27.74
C GLU A 105 45.89 -29.71 -27.83
N GLY A 106 45.56 -29.24 -29.03
CA GLY A 106 44.81 -27.99 -29.20
C GLY A 106 44.52 -27.69 -30.65
N LEU A 107 43.46 -26.95 -30.91
CA LEU A 107 43.04 -26.50 -32.23
C LEU A 107 43.00 -24.98 -32.24
N ASP A 108 43.79 -24.34 -33.10
CA ASP A 108 43.90 -22.88 -33.19
C ASP A 108 43.56 -22.39 -34.60
N LEU A 109 42.44 -21.69 -34.72
CA LEU A 109 41.94 -21.03 -35.92
C LEU A 109 41.95 -19.51 -35.76
N THR A 110 42.87 -18.96 -34.96
CA THR A 110 42.91 -17.52 -34.69
C THR A 110 43.08 -16.71 -35.99
N HIS A 111 42.21 -15.73 -36.24
CA HIS A 111 42.09 -14.99 -37.51
C HIS A 111 41.88 -15.87 -38.76
N GLY A 112 41.43 -17.10 -38.58
CA GLY A 112 41.18 -18.05 -39.66
C GLY A 112 39.73 -18.00 -40.16
N LYS A 113 39.51 -18.53 -41.36
CA LYS A 113 38.18 -18.81 -41.88
C LYS A 113 38.02 -20.31 -42.06
N LEU A 114 36.90 -20.87 -41.62
CA LEU A 114 36.58 -22.27 -41.82
C LEU A 114 35.24 -22.39 -42.55
N GLU A 115 35.31 -22.78 -43.82
CA GLU A 115 34.11 -22.96 -44.65
C GLU A 115 33.47 -24.33 -44.50
N GLN A 116 34.29 -25.36 -44.22
CA GLN A 116 33.80 -26.69 -43.91
C GLN A 116 33.18 -26.69 -42.50
N GLY A 117 32.07 -27.39 -42.29
CA GLY A 117 31.59 -27.62 -40.92
C GLY A 117 32.60 -28.43 -40.10
N LEU A 118 32.46 -28.43 -38.78
CA LEU A 118 33.37 -29.06 -37.84
C LEU A 118 32.59 -29.99 -36.89
N ILE A 119 32.87 -31.29 -36.93
CA ILE A 119 32.32 -32.26 -35.98
C ILE A 119 33.38 -32.61 -34.94
N LEU A 120 33.10 -32.29 -33.67
CA LEU A 120 33.91 -32.56 -32.48
C LEU A 120 33.15 -33.42 -31.45
N ARG A 121 32.11 -34.15 -31.88
CA ARG A 121 31.31 -34.99 -30.99
C ARG A 121 32.17 -35.93 -30.14
N GLU A 122 31.96 -35.92 -28.83
CA GLU A 122 32.73 -36.71 -27.86
C GLU A 122 34.26 -36.56 -27.95
N ALA A 123 34.76 -35.49 -28.60
CA ALA A 123 36.18 -35.24 -28.67
C ALA A 123 36.70 -34.71 -27.33
N THR A 124 38.02 -34.80 -27.13
CA THR A 124 38.68 -34.08 -26.04
C THR A 124 39.77 -33.17 -26.59
N ILE A 125 39.62 -31.88 -26.37
CA ILE A 125 40.57 -30.86 -26.81
C ILE A 125 41.30 -30.27 -25.60
N GLY A 126 42.60 -30.06 -25.70
CA GLY A 126 43.37 -29.31 -24.70
C GLY A 126 42.95 -27.85 -24.72
N ARG A 127 43.38 -27.11 -25.75
CA ARG A 127 42.99 -25.70 -25.99
C ARG A 127 42.24 -25.53 -27.31
N LEU A 128 41.10 -24.84 -27.27
CA LEU A 128 40.32 -24.50 -28.46
C LEU A 128 40.35 -22.98 -28.67
N LYS A 129 41.05 -22.52 -29.71
CA LYS A 129 41.19 -21.09 -30.02
C LYS A 129 40.58 -20.77 -31.36
N LEU A 130 39.52 -19.97 -31.35
CA LEU A 130 38.79 -19.49 -32.52
C LEU A 130 38.70 -17.95 -32.48
N LYS A 131 39.68 -17.27 -31.87
CA LYS A 131 39.68 -15.80 -31.73
C LYS A 131 39.67 -15.13 -33.11
N GLU A 132 38.77 -14.17 -33.32
CA GLU A 132 38.59 -13.47 -34.60
C GLU A 132 38.42 -14.43 -35.79
N ALA A 133 37.90 -15.64 -35.55
CA ALA A 133 37.68 -16.63 -36.59
C ALA A 133 36.29 -16.46 -37.22
N VAL A 134 36.17 -16.79 -38.51
CA VAL A 134 34.88 -16.83 -39.22
C VAL A 134 34.56 -18.26 -39.60
N LEU A 135 33.53 -18.82 -38.98
CA LEU A 135 33.07 -20.18 -39.23
C LEU A 135 31.76 -20.12 -40.01
N THR A 136 31.81 -20.53 -41.28
CA THR A 136 30.62 -20.50 -42.16
C THR A 136 29.93 -21.85 -42.28
N GLY A 137 30.52 -22.91 -41.72
CA GLY A 137 29.91 -24.25 -41.61
C GLY A 137 29.42 -24.53 -40.19
N THR A 138 28.50 -25.49 -40.05
CA THR A 138 27.97 -25.95 -38.76
C THR A 138 29.09 -26.45 -37.85
N VAL A 139 29.01 -26.12 -36.56
CA VAL A 139 29.91 -26.66 -35.52
C VAL A 139 29.10 -27.59 -34.63
N ASP A 140 29.52 -28.83 -34.55
CA ASP A 140 28.83 -29.89 -33.83
C ASP A 140 29.79 -30.50 -32.82
N ALA A 141 29.71 -30.00 -31.59
CA ALA A 141 30.61 -30.29 -30.47
C ALA A 141 29.84 -30.87 -29.27
N GLN A 142 28.82 -31.68 -29.54
CA GLN A 142 28.06 -32.36 -28.49
C GLN A 142 28.97 -33.32 -27.70
N HIS A 143 28.83 -33.35 -26.37
CA HIS A 143 29.69 -34.11 -25.45
C HIS A 143 31.19 -33.78 -25.55
N LEU A 144 31.56 -32.60 -26.07
CA LEU A 144 32.95 -32.15 -26.15
C LEU A 144 33.51 -31.93 -24.73
N THR A 145 34.75 -32.39 -24.49
CA THR A 145 35.52 -31.99 -23.31
C THR A 145 36.65 -31.03 -23.70
N VAL A 146 36.69 -29.84 -23.12
CA VAL A 146 37.83 -28.91 -23.22
C VAL A 146 38.58 -28.88 -21.89
N ARG A 147 39.86 -29.27 -21.90
CA ARG A 147 40.65 -29.43 -20.65
C ARG A 147 41.23 -28.13 -20.11
N ASP A 148 41.71 -27.26 -21.00
CA ASP A 148 42.42 -26.04 -20.63
C ASP A 148 41.51 -24.82 -20.87
N GLU A 149 41.52 -24.22 -22.04
CA GLU A 149 40.83 -22.95 -22.33
C GLU A 149 40.09 -23.02 -23.67
N MET A 150 38.92 -22.38 -23.74
CA MET A 150 38.26 -22.05 -24.99
C MET A 150 38.24 -20.53 -25.20
N THR A 151 38.63 -20.07 -26.38
CA THR A 151 38.53 -18.65 -26.76
C THR A 151 37.82 -18.53 -28.10
N THR A 152 36.71 -17.80 -28.16
CA THR A 152 36.00 -17.40 -29.38
C THR A 152 35.88 -15.88 -29.49
N ASN A 153 36.64 -15.11 -28.70
CA ASN A 153 36.54 -13.65 -28.72
C ASN A 153 36.55 -13.08 -30.13
N GLU A 154 35.60 -12.19 -30.41
CA GLU A 154 35.41 -11.54 -31.72
C GLU A 154 35.19 -12.52 -32.90
N ALA A 155 34.79 -13.78 -32.63
CA ALA A 155 34.48 -14.75 -33.67
C ALA A 155 33.07 -14.56 -34.23
N THR A 156 32.87 -15.04 -35.46
CA THR A 156 31.55 -15.09 -36.10
C THR A 156 31.22 -16.52 -36.50
N PHE A 157 30.09 -17.02 -36.02
CA PHE A 157 29.50 -18.28 -36.44
C PHE A 157 28.28 -18.00 -37.32
N GLU A 158 28.35 -18.33 -38.60
CA GLU A 158 27.27 -18.07 -39.55
C GLU A 158 26.19 -19.18 -39.57
N GLN A 159 26.49 -20.35 -39.01
CA GLN A 159 25.63 -21.54 -38.98
C GLN A 159 25.52 -22.08 -37.55
N GLU A 160 24.67 -23.09 -37.36
CA GLU A 160 24.35 -23.66 -36.05
C GLU A 160 25.59 -24.14 -35.29
N VAL A 161 25.55 -23.98 -33.96
CA VAL A 161 26.63 -24.36 -33.04
C VAL A 161 26.05 -25.18 -31.89
N TRP A 162 26.47 -26.44 -31.78
CA TRP A 162 25.96 -27.38 -30.77
C TRP A 162 27.06 -27.75 -29.78
N PHE A 163 26.97 -27.26 -28.56
CA PHE A 163 27.82 -27.63 -27.42
C PHE A 163 27.07 -28.46 -26.37
N ASP A 164 25.97 -29.09 -26.75
CA ASP A 164 25.14 -29.87 -25.81
C ASP A 164 25.98 -30.90 -25.04
N ASP A 165 25.74 -31.02 -23.73
CA ASP A 165 26.48 -31.92 -22.83
C ASP A 165 28.01 -31.69 -22.80
N ALA A 166 28.51 -30.54 -23.26
CA ALA A 166 29.93 -30.24 -23.22
C ALA A 166 30.43 -29.98 -21.79
N VAL A 167 31.73 -30.23 -21.57
CA VAL A 167 32.40 -29.97 -20.29
C VAL A 167 33.64 -29.11 -20.52
N PHE A 168 33.59 -27.89 -20.00
CA PHE A 168 34.70 -26.94 -20.03
C PHE A 168 35.40 -26.91 -18.67
N HIS A 169 36.63 -27.43 -18.59
CA HIS A 169 37.36 -27.52 -17.33
C HIS A 169 38.05 -26.23 -16.90
N GLY A 170 38.55 -25.43 -17.84
CA GLY A 170 39.03 -24.07 -17.55
C GLY A 170 38.18 -23.02 -18.22
N ASP A 171 38.74 -21.82 -18.37
CA ASP A 171 37.97 -20.62 -18.70
C ASP A 171 37.47 -20.63 -20.16
N VAL A 172 36.27 -20.08 -20.34
CA VAL A 172 35.64 -19.85 -21.63
C VAL A 172 35.54 -18.36 -21.86
N HIS A 173 36.24 -17.88 -22.89
CA HIS A 173 36.23 -16.49 -23.32
C HIS A 173 35.49 -16.38 -24.65
N CYS A 174 34.28 -15.86 -24.60
CA CYS A 174 33.35 -15.70 -25.73
C CYS A 174 33.01 -14.21 -25.94
N ASP A 175 33.87 -13.29 -25.51
CA ASP A 175 33.59 -11.85 -25.55
C ASP A 175 33.44 -11.35 -26.99
N GLU A 176 32.43 -10.52 -27.26
CA GLU A 176 32.19 -9.92 -28.59
C GLU A 176 31.98 -10.98 -29.70
N THR A 177 31.54 -12.19 -29.33
CA THR A 177 31.22 -13.26 -30.30
C THR A 177 29.85 -13.04 -30.91
N THR A 178 29.74 -13.24 -32.23
CA THR A 178 28.47 -13.17 -32.96
C THR A 178 28.01 -14.57 -33.39
N PHE A 179 26.80 -14.95 -32.98
CA PHE A 179 26.09 -16.14 -33.43
C PHE A 179 24.94 -15.73 -34.35
N LEU A 180 24.98 -16.11 -35.63
CA LEU A 180 23.97 -15.74 -36.64
C LEU A 180 22.89 -16.82 -36.85
N ALA A 181 23.03 -17.95 -36.18
CA ALA A 181 22.12 -19.08 -36.22
C ALA A 181 22.00 -19.73 -34.84
N ASP A 182 21.06 -20.66 -34.72
CA ASP A 182 20.71 -21.32 -33.48
C ASP A 182 21.94 -21.94 -32.80
N THR A 183 22.14 -21.62 -31.53
CA THR A 183 23.29 -22.03 -30.73
C THR A 183 22.81 -22.71 -29.45
N SER A 184 23.44 -23.82 -29.06
CA SER A 184 23.03 -24.53 -27.85
C SER A 184 24.22 -24.90 -26.98
N PHE A 185 24.08 -24.62 -25.69
CA PHE A 185 24.91 -25.05 -24.57
C PHE A 185 24.06 -25.87 -23.58
N ALA A 186 23.01 -26.53 -24.07
CA ALA A 186 22.14 -27.33 -23.22
C ALA A 186 22.95 -28.40 -22.45
N ASP A 187 22.61 -28.66 -21.19
CA ASP A 187 23.27 -29.66 -20.34
C ASP A 187 24.81 -29.45 -20.16
N THR A 188 25.34 -28.29 -20.56
CA THR A 188 26.77 -27.99 -20.48
C THR A 188 27.23 -27.73 -19.05
N THR A 189 28.46 -28.11 -18.71
CA THR A 189 29.10 -27.73 -17.44
C THR A 189 30.33 -26.86 -17.66
N PHE A 190 30.29 -25.64 -17.13
CA PHE A 190 31.43 -24.72 -17.05
C PHE A 190 32.08 -24.82 -15.67
N HIS A 191 33.30 -25.36 -15.59
CA HIS A 191 34.07 -25.40 -14.34
C HIS A 191 34.87 -24.11 -14.08
N GLY A 192 35.43 -23.53 -15.14
CA GLY A 192 36.10 -22.23 -15.10
C GLY A 192 35.12 -21.06 -15.26
N ALA A 193 35.65 -19.84 -15.34
CA ALA A 193 34.85 -18.66 -15.63
C ALA A 193 34.29 -18.71 -17.06
N ALA A 194 33.05 -18.30 -17.24
CA ALA A 194 32.36 -18.27 -18.52
C ALA A 194 32.00 -16.83 -18.90
N ASN A 195 32.78 -16.24 -19.80
CA ASN A 195 32.64 -14.85 -20.22
C ASN A 195 31.94 -14.78 -21.58
N PHE A 196 30.74 -14.22 -21.61
CA PHE A 196 29.90 -13.98 -22.78
C PHE A 196 29.56 -12.48 -22.88
N ARG A 197 30.54 -11.62 -22.65
CA ARG A 197 30.29 -10.17 -22.61
C ARG A 197 30.14 -9.63 -24.03
N ASN A 198 29.20 -8.72 -24.23
CA ASN A 198 28.95 -8.10 -25.54
C ASN A 198 28.69 -9.13 -26.67
N ILE A 199 28.17 -10.31 -26.37
CA ILE A 199 27.78 -11.25 -27.44
C ILE A 199 26.54 -10.73 -28.15
N GLU A 200 26.43 -11.06 -29.44
CA GLU A 200 25.25 -10.80 -30.25
C GLU A 200 24.72 -12.13 -30.77
N THR A 201 23.47 -12.44 -30.45
CA THR A 201 22.82 -13.65 -30.94
C THR A 201 21.65 -13.28 -31.84
N SER A 202 21.58 -13.91 -33.01
CA SER A 202 20.43 -13.84 -33.91
C SER A 202 20.14 -15.23 -34.46
N GLY A 203 18.90 -15.46 -34.86
CA GLY A 203 18.44 -16.76 -35.35
C GLY A 203 17.43 -16.62 -36.47
N SER A 204 17.34 -17.65 -37.31
CA SER A 204 16.48 -17.66 -38.51
C SER A 204 15.16 -18.41 -38.30
N SER A 205 14.99 -19.06 -37.15
CA SER A 205 13.90 -19.97 -36.85
C SER A 205 13.05 -19.45 -35.68
N HIS A 206 11.81 -19.03 -35.95
CA HIS A 206 10.79 -18.79 -34.92
C HIS A 206 10.11 -20.09 -34.43
N VAL A 207 10.66 -21.27 -34.77
CA VAL A 207 10.04 -22.58 -34.52
C VAL A 207 10.59 -23.24 -33.25
N LEU A 208 11.88 -23.03 -32.97
CA LEU A 208 12.48 -23.34 -31.68
C LEU A 208 12.36 -22.07 -30.85
N ASN A 209 11.88 -22.17 -29.62
CA ASN A 209 11.50 -20.99 -28.84
C ASN A 209 12.71 -20.14 -28.38
N ASP A 210 13.94 -20.55 -28.70
CA ASP A 210 15.18 -19.92 -28.24
C ASP A 210 16.23 -19.94 -29.37
N HIS A 211 16.90 -18.81 -29.63
CA HIS A 211 18.02 -18.70 -30.59
C HIS A 211 19.34 -19.13 -29.94
N ILE A 212 19.49 -18.91 -28.63
CA ILE A 212 20.57 -19.49 -27.84
C ILE A 212 20.01 -20.20 -26.60
N SER A 213 20.47 -21.42 -26.33
CA SER A 213 20.03 -22.20 -25.18
C SER A 213 21.16 -22.44 -24.18
N PHE A 214 20.91 -22.12 -22.92
CA PHE A 214 21.66 -22.53 -21.72
C PHE A 214 20.77 -23.37 -20.80
N ALA A 215 19.79 -24.08 -21.36
CA ALA A 215 18.91 -24.95 -20.59
C ALA A 215 19.71 -26.04 -19.88
N ASP A 216 19.39 -26.31 -18.61
CA ASP A 216 20.07 -27.32 -17.79
C ASP A 216 21.60 -27.10 -17.63
N THR A 217 22.12 -25.94 -18.02
CA THR A 217 23.55 -25.61 -17.91
C THR A 217 23.96 -25.41 -16.45
N THR A 218 25.14 -25.91 -16.08
CA THR A 218 25.75 -25.63 -14.77
C THR A 218 26.98 -24.73 -14.91
N PHE A 219 26.89 -23.51 -14.39
CA PHE A 219 27.99 -22.57 -14.24
C PHE A 219 28.62 -22.70 -12.85
N ARG A 220 29.77 -23.36 -12.75
CA ARG A 220 30.49 -23.51 -11.48
C ARG A 220 31.42 -22.35 -11.14
N GLY A 221 32.04 -21.77 -12.17
CA GLY A 221 32.77 -20.51 -12.07
C GLY A 221 31.86 -19.31 -12.35
N ASP A 222 32.41 -18.10 -12.21
CA ASP A 222 31.68 -16.86 -12.49
C ASP A 222 31.17 -16.84 -13.94
N ALA A 223 29.93 -16.41 -14.13
CA ALA A 223 29.30 -16.29 -15.45
C ALA A 223 29.00 -14.80 -15.73
N SER A 224 29.56 -14.25 -16.79
CA SER A 224 29.35 -12.85 -17.16
C SER A 224 28.72 -12.76 -18.54
N PHE A 225 27.52 -12.21 -18.60
CA PHE A 225 26.78 -11.86 -19.81
C PHE A 225 26.72 -10.36 -20.03
N ARG A 226 27.44 -9.56 -19.23
CA ARG A 226 27.43 -8.09 -19.27
C ARG A 226 27.38 -7.54 -20.70
N GLN A 227 26.42 -6.66 -20.96
CA GLN A 227 26.20 -6.01 -22.26
C GLN A 227 25.91 -6.96 -23.44
N ALA A 228 25.58 -8.23 -23.19
CA ALA A 228 25.11 -9.13 -24.23
C ALA A 228 23.76 -8.66 -24.80
N THR A 229 23.54 -8.98 -26.07
CA THR A 229 22.24 -8.80 -26.74
C THR A 229 21.72 -10.17 -27.18
N PHE A 230 20.60 -10.57 -26.57
CA PHE A 230 19.89 -11.79 -26.88
C PHE A 230 18.61 -11.48 -27.64
N ASP A 231 18.35 -12.21 -28.73
CA ASP A 231 17.02 -12.24 -29.34
C ASP A 231 16.13 -13.15 -28.48
N TYR A 232 16.13 -14.48 -28.69
CA TYR A 232 15.43 -15.43 -27.82
C TYR A 232 16.45 -16.27 -27.04
N VAL A 233 16.28 -16.38 -25.73
CA VAL A 233 17.22 -17.12 -24.87
C VAL A 233 16.53 -17.90 -23.76
N THR A 234 17.02 -19.11 -23.50
CA THR A 234 16.61 -19.89 -22.33
C THR A 234 17.78 -20.19 -21.41
N PHE A 235 17.55 -20.00 -20.12
CA PHE A 235 18.33 -20.44 -18.96
C PHE A 235 17.48 -21.36 -18.08
N GLU A 236 16.46 -22.00 -18.65
CA GLU A 236 15.56 -22.90 -17.92
C GLU A 236 16.36 -23.98 -17.18
N ARG A 237 16.09 -24.16 -15.88
CA ARG A 237 16.81 -25.08 -14.98
C ARG A 237 18.33 -24.86 -14.90
N ALA A 238 18.86 -23.74 -15.37
CA ALA A 238 20.28 -23.44 -15.24
C ALA A 238 20.67 -23.25 -13.76
N GLN A 239 21.91 -23.63 -13.44
CA GLN A 239 22.47 -23.53 -12.09
C GLN A 239 23.71 -22.67 -12.10
N PHE A 240 23.61 -21.48 -11.49
CA PHE A 240 24.74 -20.59 -11.23
C PHE A 240 25.23 -20.82 -9.82
N THR A 241 26.36 -21.52 -9.66
CA THR A 241 26.92 -21.80 -8.33
C THR A 241 27.90 -20.74 -7.83
N ALA A 242 28.34 -19.85 -8.72
CA ALA A 242 29.15 -18.67 -8.42
C ALA A 242 28.39 -17.40 -8.87
N GLY A 243 29.06 -16.24 -8.86
CA GLY A 243 28.41 -14.98 -9.22
C GLY A 243 27.98 -14.94 -10.69
N SER A 244 26.82 -14.34 -10.96
CA SER A 244 26.32 -14.12 -12.31
C SER A 244 26.08 -12.64 -12.59
N ASP A 245 26.70 -12.11 -13.64
CA ASP A 245 26.65 -10.71 -14.06
C ASP A 245 25.85 -10.58 -15.38
N PHE A 246 24.65 -10.05 -15.28
CA PHE A 246 23.76 -9.66 -16.38
C PHE A 246 23.60 -8.13 -16.49
N GLU A 247 24.57 -7.36 -15.98
CA GLU A 247 24.51 -5.90 -16.00
C GLU A 247 24.41 -5.39 -17.46
N HIS A 248 23.46 -4.50 -17.71
CA HIS A 248 23.20 -3.91 -19.03
C HIS A 248 22.91 -4.94 -20.15
N VAL A 249 22.47 -6.15 -19.82
CA VAL A 249 22.03 -7.11 -20.84
C VAL A 249 20.74 -6.64 -21.50
N ARG A 250 20.66 -6.83 -22.81
CA ARG A 250 19.47 -6.55 -23.59
C ARG A 250 18.86 -7.85 -24.11
N PHE A 251 17.60 -8.09 -23.77
CA PHE A 251 16.78 -9.18 -24.29
C PHE A 251 15.75 -8.58 -25.26
N ASP A 252 16.00 -8.71 -26.57
CA ASP A 252 15.17 -8.19 -27.66
C ASP A 252 13.96 -9.09 -27.99
N GLY A 253 14.00 -10.36 -27.58
CA GLY A 253 12.91 -11.34 -27.63
C GLY A 253 12.76 -12.08 -26.28
N ASP A 254 11.94 -13.13 -26.26
CA ASP A 254 11.56 -13.81 -25.02
C ASP A 254 12.78 -14.39 -24.28
N ALA A 255 12.81 -14.20 -22.95
CA ALA A 255 13.83 -14.75 -22.07
C ALA A 255 13.21 -15.70 -21.02
N ARG A 256 13.73 -16.93 -20.89
CA ARG A 256 13.27 -17.88 -19.87
C ARG A 256 14.34 -18.17 -18.82
N PHE A 257 13.97 -18.03 -17.56
CA PHE A 257 14.75 -18.36 -16.36
C PHE A 257 13.94 -19.27 -15.43
N ASP A 258 13.01 -20.05 -15.99
CA ASP A 258 12.14 -20.94 -15.22
C ASP A 258 12.96 -22.00 -14.50
N ASP A 259 12.64 -22.29 -13.24
CA ASP A 259 13.37 -23.23 -12.37
C ASP A 259 14.88 -22.91 -12.22
N VAL A 260 15.32 -21.69 -12.57
CA VAL A 260 16.74 -21.29 -12.44
C VAL A 260 17.15 -21.27 -10.97
N THR A 261 18.42 -21.57 -10.69
CA THR A 261 18.98 -21.39 -9.35
C THR A 261 20.25 -20.55 -9.36
N PHE A 262 20.21 -19.42 -8.67
CA PHE A 262 21.38 -18.58 -8.35
C PHE A 262 21.82 -18.85 -6.91
N GLN A 263 22.97 -19.49 -6.72
CA GLN A 263 23.51 -19.79 -5.39
C GLN A 263 24.20 -18.59 -4.74
N GLU A 264 24.81 -17.74 -5.55
CA GLU A 264 25.48 -16.50 -5.15
C GLU A 264 24.72 -15.30 -5.74
N MET A 265 25.34 -14.13 -5.72
CA MET A 265 24.74 -12.89 -6.22
C MET A 265 24.33 -13.00 -7.70
N ALA A 266 23.08 -12.60 -7.97
CA ALA A 266 22.54 -12.46 -9.31
C ALA A 266 22.35 -10.96 -9.61
N ASP A 267 23.17 -10.43 -10.51
CA ASP A 267 23.20 -9.01 -10.85
C ASP A 267 22.53 -8.77 -12.20
N PHE A 268 21.35 -8.16 -12.20
CA PHE A 268 20.57 -7.74 -13.37
C PHE A 268 20.44 -6.21 -13.45
N ASP A 269 21.37 -5.49 -12.83
CA ASP A 269 21.33 -4.04 -12.83
C ASP A 269 21.31 -3.46 -14.25
N GLU A 270 20.41 -2.51 -14.47
CA GLU A 270 20.21 -1.83 -15.74
C GLU A 270 19.97 -2.78 -16.94
N ALA A 271 19.58 -4.03 -16.68
CA ALA A 271 19.15 -4.96 -17.72
C ALA A 271 17.82 -4.50 -18.34
N ARG A 272 17.60 -4.88 -19.60
CA ARG A 272 16.44 -4.44 -20.38
C ARG A 272 15.81 -5.62 -21.09
N PHE A 273 14.55 -5.87 -20.78
CA PHE A 273 13.70 -6.87 -21.41
C PHE A 273 12.69 -6.15 -22.32
N ASP A 274 12.96 -6.19 -23.63
CA ASP A 274 12.12 -5.58 -24.68
C ASP A 274 10.98 -6.53 -25.15
N ASP A 275 11.02 -7.81 -24.78
CA ASP A 275 9.91 -8.78 -24.86
C ASP A 275 9.70 -9.47 -23.49
N ASP A 276 8.88 -10.53 -23.45
CA ASP A 276 8.44 -11.16 -22.20
C ASP A 276 9.56 -11.97 -21.51
N VAL A 277 9.63 -11.91 -20.17
CA VAL A 277 10.57 -12.71 -19.36
C VAL A 277 9.90 -13.51 -18.26
N SER A 278 10.35 -14.74 -18.06
CA SER A 278 9.82 -15.65 -17.05
C SER A 278 10.89 -16.09 -16.05
N PHE A 279 10.62 -15.94 -14.76
CA PHE A 279 11.41 -16.44 -13.63
C PHE A 279 10.57 -17.39 -12.76
N THR A 280 9.61 -18.11 -13.37
CA THR A 280 8.69 -18.99 -12.64
C THR A 280 9.47 -20.04 -11.86
N ASP A 281 9.13 -20.20 -10.58
CA ASP A 281 9.80 -21.13 -9.66
C ASP A 281 11.34 -20.92 -9.53
N GLY A 282 11.85 -19.75 -9.95
CA GLY A 282 13.26 -19.39 -9.83
C GLY A 282 13.71 -19.21 -8.38
N ARG A 283 14.98 -19.51 -8.09
CA ARG A 283 15.52 -19.52 -6.72
C ARG A 283 16.78 -18.68 -6.60
N PHE A 284 16.70 -17.61 -5.81
CA PHE A 284 17.80 -16.70 -5.51
C PHE A 284 18.27 -16.93 -4.07
N MET A 285 19.41 -17.58 -3.89
CA MET A 285 19.92 -17.96 -2.55
C MET A 285 20.63 -16.81 -1.83
N ALA A 286 21.13 -15.83 -2.59
CA ALA A 286 21.83 -14.66 -2.11
C ALA A 286 21.18 -13.38 -2.67
N LEU A 287 21.90 -12.25 -2.63
CA LEU A 287 21.42 -10.95 -3.11
C LEU A 287 21.02 -11.02 -4.59
N ALA A 288 19.82 -10.55 -4.90
CA ALA A 288 19.35 -10.37 -6.28
C ALA A 288 19.22 -8.86 -6.56
N GLU A 289 20.08 -8.33 -7.43
CA GLU A 289 20.09 -6.92 -7.81
C GLU A 289 19.36 -6.73 -9.14
N PHE A 290 18.35 -5.86 -9.16
CA PHE A 290 17.52 -5.50 -10.30
C PHE A 290 17.39 -3.97 -10.39
N ARG A 291 18.43 -3.22 -10.00
CA ARG A 291 18.32 -1.77 -9.89
C ARG A 291 18.24 -1.16 -11.29
N GLY A 292 17.23 -0.33 -11.51
CA GLY A 292 17.03 0.31 -12.81
C GLY A 292 16.68 -0.65 -13.96
N VAL A 293 16.31 -1.90 -13.68
CA VAL A 293 15.86 -2.84 -14.71
C VAL A 293 14.62 -2.32 -15.42
N GLU A 294 14.51 -2.54 -16.74
CA GLU A 294 13.33 -2.19 -17.52
C GLU A 294 12.67 -3.44 -18.11
N PHE A 295 11.47 -3.78 -17.63
CA PHE A 295 10.58 -4.79 -18.20
C PHE A 295 9.54 -4.09 -19.08
N ASN A 296 9.88 -3.91 -20.37
CA ASN A 296 9.03 -3.22 -21.34
C ASN A 296 7.96 -4.13 -21.94
N GLY A 297 8.30 -5.42 -22.07
CA GLY A 297 7.47 -6.48 -22.61
C GLY A 297 7.14 -6.37 -24.08
N GLY A 298 6.60 -7.46 -24.62
CA GLY A 298 6.31 -7.58 -26.04
C GLY A 298 5.11 -6.76 -26.53
N SER A 299 4.81 -6.93 -27.82
CA SER A 299 3.60 -6.36 -28.44
C SER A 299 2.29 -7.03 -27.98
N ARG A 300 2.37 -8.07 -27.13
CA ARG A 300 1.23 -8.92 -26.73
C ARG A 300 0.59 -8.40 -25.44
N THR A 301 -0.58 -7.77 -25.55
CA THR A 301 -1.27 -7.19 -24.39
C THR A 301 -2.03 -8.19 -23.49
N THR A 302 -1.79 -9.49 -23.64
CA THR A 302 -2.55 -10.55 -22.93
C THR A 302 -1.71 -11.41 -22.01
N HIS A 303 -0.41 -11.19 -21.97
CA HIS A 303 0.53 -11.87 -21.08
C HIS A 303 1.22 -10.83 -20.21
N ASP A 304 1.74 -11.28 -19.08
CA ASP A 304 2.54 -10.43 -18.20
C ASP A 304 3.95 -10.32 -18.80
N ASP A 305 4.50 -9.11 -18.81
CA ASP A 305 5.80 -8.81 -19.42
C ASP A 305 6.95 -9.41 -18.60
N VAL A 306 6.73 -9.55 -17.29
CA VAL A 306 7.58 -10.31 -16.38
C VAL A 306 6.74 -11.14 -15.42
N THR A 307 7.12 -12.40 -15.22
CA THR A 307 6.58 -13.24 -14.14
C THR A 307 7.66 -13.73 -13.19
N PHE A 308 7.40 -13.56 -11.90
CA PHE A 308 8.11 -14.14 -10.76
C PHE A 308 7.20 -15.13 -10.01
N GLU A 309 6.21 -15.71 -10.69
CA GLU A 309 5.26 -16.64 -10.07
C GLU A 309 5.99 -17.79 -9.36
N GLY A 310 5.72 -17.97 -8.06
CA GLY A 310 6.37 -19.02 -7.26
C GLY A 310 7.87 -18.83 -6.99
N ALA A 311 8.49 -17.75 -7.47
CA ALA A 311 9.90 -17.49 -7.26
C ALA A 311 10.23 -17.31 -5.77
N THR A 312 11.40 -17.77 -5.35
CA THR A 312 11.86 -17.68 -3.96
C THR A 312 13.18 -16.90 -3.86
N PHE A 313 13.15 -15.84 -3.05
CA PHE A 313 14.32 -15.02 -2.71
C PHE A 313 14.70 -15.28 -1.25
N GLU A 314 15.82 -15.96 -1.02
CA GLU A 314 16.31 -16.28 0.33
C GLU A 314 16.96 -15.07 1.02
N SER A 315 17.48 -14.11 0.25
CA SER A 315 18.09 -12.86 0.70
C SER A 315 17.34 -11.65 0.13
N GLU A 316 17.93 -10.46 0.24
CA GLU A 316 17.41 -9.21 -0.30
C GLU A 316 17.21 -9.26 -1.83
N ALA A 317 16.10 -8.68 -2.29
CA ALA A 317 15.79 -8.42 -3.68
C ALA A 317 15.63 -6.90 -3.90
N ASP A 318 16.57 -6.30 -4.65
CA ASP A 318 16.64 -4.84 -4.83
C ASP A 318 16.14 -4.43 -6.22
N TYR A 319 14.92 -3.91 -6.29
CA TYR A 319 14.26 -3.38 -7.48
C TYR A 319 14.20 -1.84 -7.48
N LYS A 320 15.14 -1.18 -6.79
CA LYS A 320 15.21 0.28 -6.75
C LYS A 320 15.25 0.85 -8.17
N LEU A 321 14.41 1.85 -8.44
CA LEU A 321 14.27 2.49 -9.76
C LEU A 321 13.86 1.53 -10.91
N ALA A 322 13.45 0.30 -10.62
CA ALA A 322 12.97 -0.63 -11.62
C ALA A 322 11.68 -0.13 -12.30
N ARG A 323 11.48 -0.55 -13.55
CA ARG A 323 10.32 -0.17 -14.35
C ARG A 323 9.61 -1.41 -14.84
N PHE A 324 8.35 -1.51 -14.46
CA PHE A 324 7.45 -2.59 -14.82
C PHE A 324 6.31 -2.04 -15.67
N ARG A 325 5.85 -2.84 -16.62
CA ARG A 325 4.58 -2.57 -17.32
C ARG A 325 3.52 -3.54 -16.82
N PHE A 326 3.46 -4.77 -17.31
CA PHE A 326 2.67 -5.86 -16.72
C PHE A 326 3.58 -6.78 -15.93
N SER A 327 3.32 -6.94 -14.63
CA SER A 327 4.17 -7.77 -13.76
C SER A 327 3.36 -8.72 -12.90
N ASP A 328 3.81 -9.96 -12.81
CA ASP A 328 3.24 -11.00 -11.98
C ASP A 328 4.23 -11.43 -10.88
N PHE A 329 3.83 -11.28 -9.62
CA PHE A 329 4.56 -11.72 -8.43
C PHE A 329 3.75 -12.73 -7.60
N LYS A 330 2.73 -13.37 -8.19
CA LYS A 330 1.85 -14.31 -7.47
C LYS A 330 2.63 -15.41 -6.79
N ASP A 331 2.22 -15.74 -5.57
CA ASP A 331 2.81 -16.83 -4.78
C ASP A 331 4.33 -16.72 -4.55
N ALA A 332 4.97 -15.59 -4.91
CA ALA A 332 6.39 -15.38 -4.69
C ALA A 332 6.69 -15.27 -3.19
N VAL A 333 7.85 -15.77 -2.81
CA VAL A 333 8.31 -15.82 -1.41
C VAL A 333 9.61 -15.06 -1.27
N PHE A 334 9.55 -13.95 -0.54
CA PHE A 334 10.72 -13.15 -0.18
C PHE A 334 11.04 -13.39 1.29
N LYS A 335 12.17 -14.04 1.59
CA LYS A 335 12.64 -14.24 2.96
C LYS A 335 13.52 -13.11 3.46
N GLY A 336 14.16 -12.38 2.55
CA GLY A 336 14.87 -11.14 2.82
C GLY A 336 14.01 -9.90 2.55
N ALA A 337 14.65 -8.73 2.62
CA ALA A 337 14.01 -7.45 2.31
C ALA A 337 13.72 -7.31 0.81
N VAL A 338 12.67 -6.56 0.49
CA VAL A 338 12.26 -6.24 -0.88
C VAL A 338 12.24 -4.74 -1.05
N ASN A 339 13.08 -4.23 -1.94
CA ASN A 339 13.23 -2.80 -2.14
C ASN A 339 12.67 -2.35 -3.50
N PHE A 340 11.52 -1.68 -3.50
CA PHE A 340 10.91 -1.01 -4.65
C PHE A 340 11.02 0.52 -4.55
N ASP A 341 12.00 1.07 -3.82
CA ASP A 341 12.21 2.52 -3.72
C ASP A 341 12.26 3.16 -5.12
N ARG A 342 11.32 4.08 -5.38
CA ARG A 342 11.16 4.79 -6.66
C ARG A 342 10.92 3.89 -7.88
N ALA A 343 10.48 2.64 -7.68
CA ALA A 343 10.05 1.79 -8.78
C ALA A 343 8.77 2.34 -9.44
N THR A 344 8.60 2.11 -10.73
CA THR A 344 7.43 2.56 -11.49
C THR A 344 6.74 1.38 -12.16
N PHE A 345 5.48 1.16 -11.83
CA PHE A 345 4.59 0.21 -12.48
C PHE A 345 3.65 1.00 -13.40
N THR A 346 3.74 0.77 -14.70
CA THR A 346 3.00 1.54 -15.71
C THR A 346 1.68 0.90 -16.12
N ALA A 347 1.53 -0.41 -15.89
CA ALA A 347 0.27 -1.13 -16.01
C ALA A 347 0.06 -2.01 -14.76
N ARG A 348 -0.71 -3.10 -14.90
CA ARG A 348 -1.18 -3.93 -13.78
C ARG A 348 -0.02 -4.68 -13.09
N ALA A 349 -0.05 -4.70 -11.77
CA ALA A 349 0.84 -5.53 -10.94
C ALA A 349 0.03 -6.54 -10.11
N ASP A 350 0.21 -7.83 -10.38
CA ASP A 350 -0.40 -8.89 -9.58
C ASP A 350 0.57 -9.33 -8.48
N CYS A 351 0.18 -9.13 -7.23
CA CYS A 351 0.99 -9.36 -6.04
C CYS A 351 0.22 -10.21 -5.01
N HIS A 352 -0.75 -11.03 -5.45
CA HIS A 352 -1.61 -11.78 -4.53
C HIS A 352 -0.94 -13.05 -4.01
N ARG A 353 -1.29 -13.46 -2.78
CA ARG A 353 -0.66 -14.56 -2.04
C ARG A 353 0.85 -14.38 -1.86
N LEU A 354 1.35 -13.15 -1.85
CA LEU A 354 2.74 -12.86 -1.56
C LEU A 354 3.09 -13.21 -0.11
N ARG A 355 4.30 -13.72 0.10
CA ARG A 355 4.86 -13.94 1.43
C ARG A 355 6.17 -13.21 1.55
N ILE A 356 6.20 -12.15 2.35
CA ILE A 356 7.39 -11.33 2.55
C ILE A 356 7.76 -11.39 4.03
N ALA A 357 8.92 -11.98 4.33
CA ALA A 357 9.41 -12.17 5.69
C ALA A 357 10.33 -11.02 6.17
N GLY A 358 10.99 -10.33 5.24
CA GLY A 358 11.77 -9.11 5.51
C GLY A 358 10.99 -7.83 5.24
N GLU A 359 11.65 -6.68 5.36
CA GLU A 359 11.01 -5.37 5.12
C GLU A 359 10.55 -5.22 3.66
N LEU A 360 9.34 -4.68 3.44
CA LEU A 360 8.86 -4.26 2.13
C LEU A 360 8.94 -2.73 2.02
N ASN A 361 9.86 -2.23 1.20
CA ASN A 361 10.02 -0.80 0.94
C ASN A 361 9.40 -0.40 -0.40
N LEU A 362 8.34 0.40 -0.37
CA LEU A 362 7.63 0.99 -1.50
C LEU A 362 7.81 2.51 -1.60
N SER A 363 8.76 3.08 -0.85
CA SER A 363 8.93 4.53 -0.73
C SER A 363 9.05 5.19 -2.10
N LEU A 364 8.26 6.24 -2.34
CA LEU A 364 8.23 6.99 -3.60
C LEU A 364 7.94 6.14 -4.86
N ALA A 365 7.46 4.90 -4.71
CA ALA A 365 7.03 4.08 -5.83
C ALA A 365 5.74 4.64 -6.45
N THR A 366 5.53 4.34 -7.74
CA THR A 366 4.33 4.77 -8.47
C THR A 366 3.69 3.59 -9.19
N PHE A 367 2.43 3.31 -8.89
CA PHE A 367 1.60 2.30 -9.56
C PHE A 367 0.54 3.00 -10.41
N ASN A 368 0.81 3.23 -11.70
CA ASN A 368 -0.14 3.87 -12.61
C ASN A 368 -1.30 2.95 -13.00
N GLY A 369 -1.06 1.63 -13.01
CA GLY A 369 -2.11 0.61 -13.15
C GLY A 369 -2.54 0.06 -11.80
N GLY A 370 -3.58 -0.77 -11.80
CA GLY A 370 -4.06 -1.41 -10.58
C GLY A 370 -3.07 -2.42 -10.01
N VAL A 371 -3.02 -2.52 -8.68
CA VAL A 371 -2.19 -3.45 -7.93
C VAL A 371 -3.04 -4.29 -6.98
N ASN A 372 -2.75 -5.58 -6.91
CA ASN A 372 -3.48 -6.52 -6.06
C ASN A 372 -2.52 -7.25 -5.13
N PHE A 373 -2.58 -6.97 -3.82
CA PHE A 373 -1.84 -7.66 -2.76
C PHE A 373 -2.70 -8.67 -1.98
N ASP A 374 -3.88 -9.05 -2.49
CA ASP A 374 -4.84 -9.85 -1.74
C ASP A 374 -4.26 -11.17 -1.23
N ASP A 375 -4.75 -11.65 -0.07
CA ASP A 375 -4.30 -12.90 0.58
C ASP A 375 -2.80 -12.94 0.95
N SER A 376 -2.12 -11.79 0.99
CA SER A 376 -0.67 -11.73 1.27
C SER A 376 -0.35 -11.66 2.77
N THR A 377 0.86 -12.09 3.14
CA THR A 377 1.40 -12.00 4.50
C THR A 377 2.71 -11.23 4.49
N LEU A 378 2.74 -10.12 5.22
CA LEU A 378 3.88 -9.20 5.33
C LEU A 378 4.37 -9.24 6.78
N GLN A 379 5.47 -9.97 7.03
CA GLN A 379 5.90 -10.32 8.38
C GLN A 379 6.72 -9.23 9.10
N ASP A 380 7.42 -8.41 8.33
CA ASP A 380 8.24 -7.29 8.83
C ASP A 380 7.63 -5.95 8.38
N ASP A 381 8.32 -4.85 8.67
CA ASP A 381 7.84 -3.50 8.38
C ASP A 381 7.50 -3.30 6.88
N VAL A 382 6.39 -2.60 6.63
CA VAL A 382 5.97 -2.14 5.31
C VAL A 382 6.11 -0.62 5.28
N VAL A 383 6.87 -0.10 4.32
CA VAL A 383 7.16 1.34 4.20
C VAL A 383 6.71 1.86 2.84
N ALA A 384 5.54 2.48 2.77
CA ALA A 384 4.95 3.10 1.60
C ALA A 384 4.86 4.63 1.75
N GLU A 385 5.98 5.25 2.16
CA GLU A 385 6.09 6.69 2.34
C GLU A 385 6.09 7.41 0.98
N GLU A 386 5.18 8.39 0.81
CA GLU A 386 5.02 9.15 -0.44
C GLU A 386 4.76 8.28 -1.69
N THR A 387 4.27 7.04 -1.52
CA THR A 387 3.89 6.15 -2.62
C THR A 387 2.62 6.66 -3.29
N THR A 388 2.52 6.54 -4.62
CA THR A 388 1.31 6.87 -5.39
C THR A 388 0.72 5.63 -6.05
N PHE A 389 -0.53 5.32 -5.72
CA PHE A 389 -1.37 4.33 -6.39
C PHE A 389 -2.35 5.07 -7.31
N GLY A 390 -2.00 5.19 -8.58
CA GLY A 390 -2.78 5.83 -9.64
C GLY A 390 -3.94 4.98 -10.17
N GLY A 391 -3.89 3.66 -9.98
CA GLY A 391 -5.02 2.74 -10.22
C GLY A 391 -5.49 2.08 -8.92
N ASP A 392 -6.51 1.21 -9.03
CA ASP A 392 -7.06 0.45 -7.89
C ASP A 392 -5.95 -0.26 -7.09
N ALA A 393 -5.93 -0.08 -5.77
CA ALA A 393 -5.02 -0.77 -4.86
C ALA A 393 -5.81 -1.68 -3.91
N SER A 394 -5.59 -2.99 -4.03
CA SER A 394 -6.27 -4.00 -3.23
C SER A 394 -5.30 -4.63 -2.23
N PHE A 395 -5.70 -4.66 -0.96
CA PHE A 395 -5.05 -5.29 0.19
C PHE A 395 -6.10 -6.10 0.96
N GLU A 396 -6.98 -6.80 0.25
CA GLU A 396 -8.03 -7.61 0.88
C GLU A 396 -7.41 -8.87 1.50
N ASP A 397 -7.86 -9.23 2.71
CA ASP A 397 -7.36 -10.41 3.42
C ASP A 397 -5.84 -10.40 3.69
N VAL A 398 -5.21 -9.22 3.71
CA VAL A 398 -3.77 -9.05 3.99
C VAL A 398 -3.48 -9.04 5.49
N ALA A 399 -2.44 -9.77 5.89
CA ALA A 399 -1.89 -9.72 7.26
C ALA A 399 -0.60 -8.88 7.29
N PHE A 400 -0.64 -7.77 8.02
CA PHE A 400 0.52 -6.93 8.38
C PHE A 400 0.96 -7.30 9.80
N GLU A 401 2.01 -8.12 9.93
CA GLU A 401 2.45 -8.66 11.23
C GLU A 401 3.24 -7.63 12.06
N ALA A 402 3.91 -6.70 11.39
CA ALA A 402 4.72 -5.64 12.00
C ALA A 402 4.15 -4.24 11.66
N ARG A 403 5.00 -3.20 11.61
CA ARG A 403 4.53 -1.83 11.37
C ARG A 403 4.20 -1.60 9.90
N ALA A 404 3.03 -1.05 9.63
CA ALA A 404 2.61 -0.66 8.28
C ALA A 404 2.55 0.87 8.15
N ARG A 405 3.50 1.47 7.43
CA ARG A 405 3.56 2.92 7.19
C ARG A 405 3.07 3.27 5.79
N PHE A 406 1.95 3.95 5.74
CA PHE A 406 1.33 4.56 4.58
C PHE A 406 1.29 6.09 4.73
N THR A 407 2.39 6.67 5.23
CA THR A 407 2.48 8.12 5.49
C THR A 407 2.59 8.89 4.17
N GLU A 408 1.76 9.91 4.01
CA GLU A 408 1.67 10.73 2.80
C GLU A 408 1.47 9.92 1.50
N VAL A 409 0.91 8.71 1.62
CA VAL A 409 0.49 7.90 0.47
C VAL A 409 -0.66 8.59 -0.28
N ARG A 410 -0.72 8.38 -1.59
CA ARG A 410 -1.84 8.85 -2.42
C ARG A 410 -2.48 7.69 -3.15
N PHE A 411 -3.77 7.48 -2.93
CA PHE A 411 -4.63 6.60 -3.71
C PHE A 411 -5.51 7.47 -4.60
N GLU A 412 -5.22 7.51 -5.90
CA GLU A 412 -5.95 8.32 -6.87
C GLU A 412 -7.25 7.63 -7.36
N GLU A 413 -7.39 6.32 -7.12
CA GLU A 413 -8.59 5.50 -7.36
C GLU A 413 -8.98 4.71 -6.08
N ASP A 414 -9.61 3.54 -6.20
CA ASP A 414 -10.12 2.76 -5.07
C ASP A 414 -8.98 2.09 -4.27
N ALA A 415 -9.03 2.22 -2.93
CA ALA A 415 -8.17 1.54 -1.97
C ALA A 415 -8.98 0.59 -1.07
N ARG A 416 -8.70 -0.72 -1.14
CA ARG A 416 -9.43 -1.76 -0.41
C ARG A 416 -8.53 -2.45 0.60
N PHE A 417 -8.92 -2.40 1.87
CA PHE A 417 -8.30 -3.09 3.00
C PHE A 417 -9.32 -4.01 3.68
N ARG A 418 -10.22 -4.61 2.89
CA ARG A 418 -11.30 -5.43 3.43
C ARG A 418 -10.72 -6.66 4.13
N ASN A 419 -11.17 -6.93 5.35
CA ASN A 419 -10.68 -8.06 6.16
C ASN A 419 -9.15 -8.07 6.37
N ALA A 420 -8.48 -6.93 6.16
CA ALA A 420 -7.06 -6.79 6.44
C ALA A 420 -6.83 -6.77 7.96
N THR A 421 -5.75 -7.41 8.40
CA THR A 421 -5.36 -7.46 9.82
C THR A 421 -4.03 -6.76 10.02
N PHE A 422 -4.01 -5.76 10.89
CA PHE A 422 -2.82 -5.02 11.31
C PHE A 422 -2.48 -5.43 12.75
N HIS A 423 -1.47 -6.31 12.89
CA HIS A 423 -0.98 -6.76 14.20
C HIS A 423 -0.04 -5.75 14.86
N GLY A 424 0.72 -5.00 14.06
CA GLY A 424 1.51 -3.85 14.50
C GLY A 424 0.86 -2.49 14.19
N PRO A 425 1.55 -1.37 14.50
CA PRO A 425 1.01 -0.04 14.27
C PRO A 425 0.75 0.24 12.79
N ALA A 426 -0.41 0.84 12.49
CA ALA A 426 -0.82 1.22 11.14
C ALA A 426 -0.85 2.76 11.01
N GLU A 427 0.07 3.31 10.21
CA GLU A 427 0.30 4.75 10.11
C GLU A 427 -0.14 5.29 8.74
N PHE A 428 -1.32 5.90 8.65
CA PHE A 428 -1.89 6.55 7.46
C PHE A 428 -1.83 8.09 7.57
N ARG A 429 -0.81 8.63 8.24
CA ARG A 429 -0.71 10.07 8.49
C ARG A 429 -0.58 10.86 7.19
N GLY A 430 -1.45 11.84 6.98
CA GLY A 430 -1.45 12.65 5.76
C GLY A 430 -1.80 11.88 4.48
N ALA A 431 -2.30 10.65 4.59
CA ALA A 431 -2.72 9.85 3.44
C ALA A 431 -3.86 10.53 2.67
N LEU A 432 -3.85 10.42 1.35
CA LEU A 432 -4.85 11.00 0.46
C LEU A 432 -5.59 9.86 -0.26
N PHE A 433 -6.90 9.80 -0.11
CA PHE A 433 -7.80 8.84 -0.77
C PHE A 433 -8.77 9.62 -1.68
N GLU A 434 -8.36 9.80 -2.93
CA GLU A 434 -8.94 10.77 -3.87
C GLU A 434 -9.84 10.15 -4.94
N GLY A 435 -9.94 8.80 -5.01
CA GLY A 435 -10.74 8.09 -6.02
C GLY A 435 -12.11 8.69 -6.29
N GLU A 436 -12.55 8.70 -7.54
CA GLU A 436 -13.92 9.05 -7.90
C GLU A 436 -14.77 7.78 -7.88
N MET A 437 -15.99 7.82 -7.32
CA MET A 437 -16.87 6.64 -7.19
C MET A 437 -17.16 5.99 -8.55
N GLN A 438 -16.30 5.08 -9.03
CA GLN A 438 -16.56 4.36 -10.27
C GLN A 438 -17.32 3.08 -10.03
N HIS A 439 -17.05 2.24 -9.00
CA HIS A 439 -17.80 0.98 -8.85
C HIS A 439 -17.98 0.40 -7.42
N LEU A 440 -17.67 1.13 -6.34
CA LEU A 440 -17.83 0.66 -4.95
C LEU A 440 -18.65 1.62 -4.06
N GLU A 441 -19.12 1.12 -2.91
CA GLU A 441 -19.85 1.92 -1.92
C GLU A 441 -18.97 3.00 -1.24
N ALA A 442 -17.64 2.85 -1.26
CA ALA A 442 -16.65 3.83 -0.78
C ALA A 442 -15.27 3.61 -1.43
N ASN A 443 -14.53 4.69 -1.65
CA ASN A 443 -13.23 4.69 -2.34
C ASN A 443 -12.12 4.18 -1.40
N ALA A 444 -12.19 4.51 -0.11
CA ALA A 444 -11.36 3.89 0.92
C ALA A 444 -12.21 2.92 1.75
N SER A 445 -12.00 1.61 1.57
CA SER A 445 -12.74 0.58 2.30
C SER A 445 -11.84 -0.14 3.30
N PHE A 446 -12.12 0.03 4.58
CA PHE A 446 -11.52 -0.71 5.71
C PHE A 446 -12.54 -1.66 6.35
N ASN A 447 -13.50 -2.13 5.54
CA ASN A 447 -14.60 -2.95 6.03
C ASN A 447 -14.08 -4.27 6.60
N GLU A 448 -14.57 -4.65 7.78
CA GLU A 448 -14.15 -5.88 8.47
C GLU A 448 -12.64 -5.92 8.80
N ALA A 449 -11.91 -4.81 8.64
CA ALA A 449 -10.49 -4.74 9.00
C ALA A 449 -10.30 -4.78 10.53
N VAL A 450 -9.17 -5.31 10.97
CA VAL A 450 -8.80 -5.44 12.38
C VAL A 450 -7.49 -4.71 12.64
N PHE A 451 -7.50 -3.72 13.53
CA PHE A 451 -6.32 -3.02 14.01
C PHE A 451 -6.06 -3.42 15.46
N GLU A 452 -5.08 -4.30 15.69
CA GLU A 452 -4.75 -4.82 17.03
C GLU A 452 -3.84 -3.89 17.85
N ASP A 453 -3.17 -2.96 17.17
CA ASP A 453 -2.32 -1.90 17.73
C ASP A 453 -2.80 -0.51 17.23
N ALA A 454 -2.04 0.55 17.53
CA ALA A 454 -2.38 1.93 17.19
C ALA A 454 -2.66 2.12 15.70
N ALA A 455 -3.82 2.69 15.39
CA ALA A 455 -4.22 3.10 14.05
C ALA A 455 -4.22 4.64 13.95
N GLU A 456 -3.37 5.17 13.08
CA GLU A 456 -3.12 6.61 12.98
C GLU A 456 -3.52 7.15 11.61
N PHE A 457 -4.67 7.81 11.54
CA PHE A 457 -5.20 8.52 10.36
C PHE A 457 -5.09 10.05 10.52
N GLU A 458 -4.12 10.52 11.31
CA GLU A 458 -3.96 11.96 11.56
C GLU A 458 -3.76 12.72 10.23
N ALA A 459 -4.58 13.73 9.99
CA ALA A 459 -4.60 14.53 8.77
C ALA A 459 -4.80 13.74 7.46
N ALA A 460 -5.33 12.51 7.54
CA ALA A 460 -5.74 11.76 6.36
C ALA A 460 -6.96 12.42 5.69
N ASN A 461 -7.02 12.34 4.37
CA ASN A 461 -8.03 12.99 3.56
C ASN A 461 -8.75 11.96 2.70
N PHE A 462 -10.07 11.89 2.84
CA PHE A 462 -10.92 10.92 2.19
C PHE A 462 -12.00 11.63 1.38
N THR A 463 -12.16 11.28 0.11
CA THR A 463 -13.38 11.62 -0.64
C THR A 463 -14.57 10.88 0.00
N THR A 464 -14.49 9.55 0.06
CA THR A 464 -15.39 8.69 0.83
C THR A 464 -14.61 7.62 1.58
N ALA A 465 -15.10 7.23 2.75
CA ALA A 465 -14.49 6.16 3.55
C ALA A 465 -15.53 5.28 4.23
N SER A 466 -15.23 3.98 4.33
CA SER A 466 -16.05 3.00 5.05
C SER A 466 -15.20 2.18 6.02
N PHE A 467 -15.52 2.31 7.30
CA PHE A 467 -15.02 1.52 8.42
C PHE A 467 -16.18 0.70 8.99
N TRP A 468 -16.80 -0.11 8.13
CA TRP A 468 -17.98 -0.90 8.48
C TRP A 468 -17.56 -2.25 9.06
N GLU A 469 -18.02 -2.56 10.27
CA GLU A 469 -17.63 -3.77 11.01
C GLU A 469 -16.11 -3.83 11.29
N THR A 470 -15.44 -2.68 11.29
CA THR A 470 -14.00 -2.55 11.61
C THR A 470 -13.77 -2.69 13.11
N THR A 471 -12.74 -3.43 13.50
CA THR A 471 -12.33 -3.57 14.91
C THR A 471 -11.10 -2.70 15.17
N PHE A 472 -11.20 -1.81 16.16
CA PHE A 472 -10.07 -1.02 16.63
C PHE A 472 -9.74 -1.42 18.07
N HIS A 473 -8.46 -1.62 18.35
CA HIS A 473 -7.94 -1.80 19.70
C HIS A 473 -7.31 -0.49 20.18
N GLU A 474 -7.52 -0.15 21.44
CA GLU A 474 -6.98 1.06 22.06
C GLU A 474 -7.45 2.38 21.39
N GLN A 475 -6.56 3.37 21.33
CA GLN A 475 -6.83 4.68 20.74
C GLN A 475 -6.55 4.66 19.24
N SER A 476 -7.54 5.06 18.45
CA SER A 476 -7.39 5.35 17.02
C SER A 476 -7.43 6.85 16.79
N ASP A 477 -6.44 7.36 16.08
CA ASP A 477 -6.21 8.79 15.88
C ASP A 477 -6.73 9.24 14.52
N PHE A 478 -7.85 9.97 14.51
CA PHE A 478 -8.41 10.63 13.32
C PHE A 478 -8.27 12.16 13.41
N ARG A 479 -7.32 12.66 14.21
CA ARG A 479 -7.16 14.11 14.42
C ARG A 479 -6.89 14.81 13.11
N ARG A 480 -7.58 15.92 12.85
CA ARG A 480 -7.45 16.71 11.61
C ARG A 480 -7.79 15.93 10.33
N ALA A 481 -8.37 14.73 10.41
CA ALA A 481 -8.80 13.97 9.24
C ALA A 481 -9.98 14.69 8.55
N VAL A 482 -10.09 14.56 7.23
CA VAL A 482 -11.15 15.19 6.43
C VAL A 482 -11.87 14.13 5.62
N PHE A 483 -13.20 14.10 5.73
CA PHE A 483 -14.08 13.27 4.91
C PHE A 483 -15.00 14.20 4.10
N HIS A 484 -14.74 14.33 2.80
CA HIS A 484 -15.38 15.34 1.95
C HIS A 484 -16.83 15.04 1.61
N GLU A 485 -17.17 13.77 1.36
CA GLU A 485 -18.52 13.37 0.96
C GLU A 485 -19.19 12.50 2.01
N THR A 486 -18.73 11.25 2.17
CA THR A 486 -19.40 10.26 3.02
C THR A 486 -18.39 9.49 3.86
N ALA A 487 -18.63 9.44 5.18
CA ALA A 487 -17.92 8.58 6.11
C ALA A 487 -18.90 7.59 6.78
N ARG A 488 -18.64 6.29 6.65
CA ARG A 488 -19.44 5.23 7.28
C ARG A 488 -18.63 4.57 8.37
N PHE A 489 -19.10 4.61 9.61
CA PHE A 489 -18.48 3.95 10.75
C PHE A 489 -19.47 3.00 11.41
N ARG A 490 -19.05 1.75 11.59
CA ARG A 490 -19.69 0.80 12.48
C ARG A 490 -18.58 -0.02 13.14
N VAL A 491 -18.09 0.49 14.26
CA VAL A 491 -16.90 -0.05 14.94
C VAL A 491 -17.32 -1.16 15.90
N ARG A 492 -16.50 -2.21 15.96
CA ARG A 492 -16.56 -3.27 16.96
C ARG A 492 -15.49 -3.03 18.03
N ASN A 493 -15.84 -3.25 19.28
CA ASN A 493 -14.87 -3.22 20.37
C ASN A 493 -13.97 -4.46 20.32
N GLY A 494 -12.66 -4.25 20.39
CA GLY A 494 -11.69 -5.32 20.56
C GLY A 494 -11.64 -5.85 22.00
N GLU A 495 -10.60 -6.61 22.33
CA GLU A 495 -10.35 -7.08 23.71
C GLU A 495 -10.00 -5.95 24.69
N ARG A 496 -9.57 -4.80 24.16
CA ARG A 496 -9.18 -3.58 24.90
C ARG A 496 -10.18 -2.48 24.61
N ASP A 497 -10.30 -1.53 25.53
CA ASP A 497 -11.22 -0.41 25.35
C ASP A 497 -10.82 0.42 24.12
N THR A 498 -11.78 0.61 23.23
CA THR A 498 -11.62 1.35 21.98
C THR A 498 -11.97 2.83 22.18
N TYR A 499 -11.20 3.75 21.59
CA TYR A 499 -11.46 5.20 21.61
C TYR A 499 -11.08 5.84 20.29
N LEU A 500 -12.00 6.59 19.66
CA LEU A 500 -11.72 7.27 18.39
C LEU A 500 -11.59 8.78 18.61
N ASP A 501 -10.41 9.32 18.31
CA ASP A 501 -10.10 10.75 18.44
C ASP A 501 -10.32 11.48 17.12
N PHE A 502 -11.41 12.24 17.00
CA PHE A 502 -11.72 13.09 15.85
C PHE A 502 -11.42 14.57 16.14
N THR A 503 -10.49 14.87 17.06
CA THR A 503 -10.17 16.26 17.39
C THR A 503 -9.73 17.04 16.14
N ASP A 504 -10.35 18.20 15.90
CA ASP A 504 -10.12 19.04 14.71
C ASP A 504 -10.45 18.37 13.35
N ALA A 505 -11.15 17.22 13.32
CA ALA A 505 -11.54 16.54 12.09
C ALA A 505 -12.73 17.24 11.40
N THR A 506 -12.93 16.97 10.11
CA THR A 506 -14.09 17.43 9.33
C THR A 506 -14.81 16.22 8.72
N ILE A 507 -16.09 16.03 9.04
CA ILE A 507 -16.93 14.95 8.51
C ILE A 507 -18.14 15.59 7.84
N CYS A 508 -18.12 15.71 6.50
CA CYS A 508 -19.20 16.41 5.77
C CYS A 508 -20.52 15.65 5.75
N GLY A 509 -20.50 14.32 5.83
CA GLY A 509 -21.72 13.52 5.91
C GLY A 509 -21.46 12.02 6.04
N GLY A 510 -22.54 11.25 6.17
CA GLY A 510 -22.51 9.78 6.26
C GLY A 510 -23.20 9.24 7.50
N THR A 511 -22.69 8.15 8.07
CA THR A 511 -23.34 7.45 9.18
C THR A 511 -22.34 6.93 10.19
N ILE A 512 -22.57 7.19 11.48
CA ILE A 512 -21.90 6.50 12.59
C ILE A 512 -22.93 5.66 13.34
N SER A 513 -22.73 4.33 13.33
CA SER A 513 -23.63 3.36 13.94
C SER A 513 -22.98 2.74 15.18
N GLN A 514 -23.53 3.03 16.36
CA GLN A 514 -23.11 2.45 17.63
C GLN A 514 -23.74 1.07 17.83
N VAL A 515 -22.90 0.07 18.11
CA VAL A 515 -23.31 -1.31 18.37
C VAL A 515 -23.82 -1.50 19.81
N SER A 516 -24.84 -2.34 20.00
CA SER A 516 -25.38 -2.70 21.32
C SER A 516 -24.33 -3.35 22.23
N GLY A 517 -24.26 -2.95 23.51
CA GLY A 517 -23.44 -3.59 24.54
C GLY A 517 -21.95 -3.24 24.51
N GLU A 518 -21.52 -2.50 23.49
CA GLU A 518 -20.16 -2.00 23.30
C GLU A 518 -20.22 -0.48 23.45
N ALA A 519 -19.45 0.11 24.37
CA ALA A 519 -19.40 1.56 24.55
C ALA A 519 -18.12 2.09 23.89
N THR A 520 -18.24 2.49 22.62
CA THR A 520 -17.13 3.07 21.86
C THR A 520 -17.24 4.60 21.95
N PRO A 521 -16.31 5.30 22.62
CA PRO A 521 -16.38 6.75 22.75
C PRO A 521 -15.73 7.44 21.53
N TYR A 522 -16.40 8.45 21.00
CA TYR A 522 -15.96 9.29 19.89
C TYR A 522 -15.69 10.71 20.39
N ASP A 523 -14.47 11.23 20.20
CA ASP A 523 -14.13 12.60 20.57
C ASP A 523 -14.21 13.56 19.38
N LEU A 524 -15.26 14.39 19.35
CA LEU A 524 -15.50 15.38 18.30
C LEU A 524 -15.07 16.79 18.73
N THR A 525 -14.05 16.90 19.59
CA THR A 525 -13.52 18.17 20.08
C THR A 525 -13.04 19.06 18.92
N ARG A 526 -13.63 20.25 18.76
CA ARG A 526 -13.36 21.18 17.64
C ARG A 526 -13.54 20.58 16.23
N ALA A 527 -14.20 19.43 16.13
CA ALA A 527 -14.53 18.85 14.83
C ALA A 527 -15.61 19.68 14.12
N THR A 528 -15.70 19.55 12.80
CA THR A 528 -16.82 20.05 11.99
C THR A 528 -17.62 18.85 11.51
N ILE A 529 -18.91 18.79 11.87
CA ILE A 529 -19.81 17.72 11.44
C ILE A 529 -20.93 18.27 10.56
N GLY A 530 -21.16 17.63 9.42
CA GLY A 530 -22.14 18.00 8.42
C GLY A 530 -23.46 17.22 8.53
N ASP A 531 -23.93 16.68 7.39
CA ASP A 531 -25.11 15.80 7.29
C ASP A 531 -24.77 14.37 7.73
N LEU A 532 -24.50 14.23 9.04
CA LEU A 532 -24.06 12.99 9.66
C LEU A 532 -25.20 12.34 10.44
N GLN A 533 -25.55 11.10 10.10
CA GLN A 533 -26.55 10.32 10.83
C GLN A 533 -25.90 9.52 11.95
N LEU A 534 -26.41 9.67 13.17
CA LEU A 534 -25.99 8.87 14.33
C LEU A 534 -27.04 7.81 14.63
N GLU A 535 -26.67 6.54 14.58
CA GLU A 535 -27.58 5.41 14.82
C GLU A 535 -27.13 4.59 16.03
N GLY A 536 -28.08 3.99 16.75
CA GLY A 536 -27.80 3.08 17.86
C GLY A 536 -28.57 1.78 17.71
N ASP A 537 -27.86 0.66 17.60
CA ASP A 537 -28.46 -0.67 17.52
C ASP A 537 -28.77 -1.15 18.95
N GLY A 538 -30.00 -0.97 19.43
CA GLY A 538 -30.54 -1.62 20.64
C GLY A 538 -29.77 -1.46 21.97
N ASN A 539 -29.36 -0.26 22.37
CA ASN A 539 -28.56 -0.05 23.60
C ASN A 539 -29.35 0.29 24.88
N ASP A 540 -28.83 -0.15 26.04
CA ASP A 540 -29.27 0.18 27.42
C ASP A 540 -28.78 1.58 27.89
N HIS A 541 -27.82 2.17 27.17
CA HIS A 541 -27.32 3.54 27.32
C HIS A 541 -27.82 4.44 26.18
N GLU A 542 -27.83 5.75 26.41
CA GLU A 542 -28.41 6.67 25.46
C GLU A 542 -27.39 7.17 24.40
N LEU A 543 -27.70 6.98 23.11
CA LEU A 543 -26.79 7.11 21.96
C LEU A 543 -25.78 8.28 21.99
N LEU A 544 -26.22 9.51 22.29
CA LEU A 544 -25.32 10.67 22.19
C LEU A 544 -24.28 10.73 23.33
N ASP A 545 -24.44 9.97 24.40
CA ASP A 545 -23.45 9.90 25.48
C ASP A 545 -22.11 9.30 25.00
N HIS A 546 -22.11 8.59 23.87
CA HIS A 546 -20.90 8.06 23.24
C HIS A 546 -20.12 9.11 22.45
N PHE A 547 -20.66 10.32 22.28
CA PHE A 547 -20.05 11.37 21.45
C PHE A 547 -19.71 12.58 22.32
N ARG A 548 -18.42 12.92 22.40
CA ARG A 548 -17.97 14.13 23.09
C ARG A 548 -18.09 15.32 22.14
N PHE A 549 -19.21 16.02 22.19
CA PHE A 549 -19.34 17.32 21.53
C PHE A 549 -18.69 18.42 22.38
N CYS A 550 -17.57 18.96 21.91
CA CYS A 550 -16.80 19.99 22.63
C CYS A 550 -16.28 21.04 21.66
N LEU A 551 -16.88 22.24 21.65
CA LEU A 551 -16.64 23.26 20.61
C LEU A 551 -16.83 22.76 19.17
N THR A 552 -17.58 21.66 18.98
CA THR A 552 -17.89 21.09 17.68
C THR A 552 -18.69 22.09 16.85
N GLU A 553 -18.29 22.30 15.59
CA GLU A 553 -19.07 23.05 14.61
C GLU A 553 -20.07 22.10 13.95
N PHE A 554 -21.34 22.50 13.94
CA PHE A 554 -22.44 21.72 13.37
C PHE A 554 -22.90 22.42 12.08
N ASP A 555 -22.51 21.91 10.92
CA ASP A 555 -22.87 22.46 9.61
C ASP A 555 -24.06 21.68 9.03
N CYS A 556 -25.28 22.18 9.25
CA CYS A 556 -26.51 21.51 8.81
C CYS A 556 -26.77 20.12 9.43
N PHE A 557 -26.15 19.80 10.57
CA PHE A 557 -26.43 18.59 11.34
C PHE A 557 -27.89 18.58 11.84
N ASP A 558 -28.64 17.52 11.52
CA ASP A 558 -30.06 17.42 11.86
C ASP A 558 -30.26 16.78 13.25
N PHE A 559 -30.57 17.60 14.25
CA PHE A 559 -30.91 17.12 15.59
C PHE A 559 -32.31 16.49 15.69
N SER A 560 -33.16 16.62 14.69
CA SER A 560 -34.57 16.20 14.75
C SER A 560 -34.73 14.69 14.84
N ASP A 561 -33.85 13.94 14.17
CA ASP A 561 -33.75 12.47 14.26
C ASP A 561 -33.37 12.00 15.66
N HIS A 562 -32.83 12.89 16.49
CA HIS A 562 -32.38 12.60 17.85
C HIS A 562 -33.29 13.20 18.94
N HIS A 563 -34.43 13.81 18.59
CA HIS A 563 -35.38 14.38 19.57
C HIS A 563 -35.82 13.38 20.63
N GLY A 564 -36.12 12.14 20.22
CA GLY A 564 -36.56 11.11 21.15
C GLY A 564 -35.55 10.86 22.25
N TYR A 565 -34.24 10.95 21.95
CA TYR A 565 -33.17 10.90 22.94
C TYR A 565 -33.06 12.21 23.72
N LEU A 566 -32.95 13.34 23.03
CA LEU A 566 -32.73 14.64 23.65
C LEU A 566 -33.83 14.98 24.66
N GLU A 567 -35.09 14.62 24.40
CA GLU A 567 -36.19 14.82 25.35
C GLU A 567 -36.03 14.01 26.65
N ARG A 568 -35.39 12.84 26.60
CA ARG A 568 -35.17 11.98 27.77
C ARG A 568 -33.99 12.45 28.62
N ASN A 569 -32.90 12.90 27.99
CA ASN A 569 -31.71 13.39 28.69
C ASN A 569 -31.72 14.90 29.00
N ASP A 570 -32.90 15.52 29.06
CA ASP A 570 -33.04 16.96 29.28
C ASP A 570 -32.23 17.80 28.28
N TRP A 571 -32.07 17.38 27.03
CA TRP A 571 -31.33 18.06 25.96
C TRP A 571 -29.85 18.25 26.27
N THR A 572 -29.25 17.26 26.91
CA THR A 572 -27.84 17.28 27.29
C THR A 572 -26.96 16.64 26.20
N ILE A 573 -26.00 17.40 25.67
CA ILE A 573 -25.08 16.95 24.60
C ILE A 573 -23.59 17.03 24.98
N HIS A 574 -23.29 17.44 26.21
CA HIS A 574 -21.90 17.62 26.69
C HIS A 574 -21.49 16.54 27.70
N ASP A 575 -22.43 15.65 28.05
CA ASP A 575 -22.13 14.47 28.85
C ASP A 575 -21.48 13.44 27.93
N PHE A 576 -20.48 12.73 28.43
CA PHE A 576 -19.71 11.78 27.67
C PHE A 576 -19.38 10.59 28.56
N VAL A 577 -19.70 9.39 28.08
CA VAL A 577 -19.27 8.11 28.64
C VAL A 577 -17.80 7.97 28.27
N GLY A 578 -16.97 8.79 28.90
CA GLY A 578 -15.53 8.74 28.70
C GLY A 578 -14.96 7.43 29.22
N ASN A 579 -13.80 7.05 28.67
CA ASN A 579 -12.96 6.05 29.28
C ASN A 579 -11.99 6.71 30.27
N THR A 580 -11.77 6.09 31.43
CA THR A 580 -10.66 6.38 32.35
C THR A 580 -9.25 6.20 31.74
N ALA A 581 -9.12 5.65 30.51
CA ALA A 581 -7.85 5.28 29.88
C ALA A 581 -7.05 6.43 29.22
N THR A 582 -7.68 7.46 28.64
CA THR A 582 -6.95 8.48 27.85
C THR A 582 -6.28 9.55 28.70
N GLY A 583 -6.72 9.73 29.96
CA GLY A 583 -6.10 10.60 30.97
C GLY A 583 -6.18 12.11 30.73
N GLN A 584 -6.28 12.59 29.47
CA GLN A 584 -6.34 14.02 29.12
C GLN A 584 -7.08 14.26 27.79
N PHE A 585 -8.14 15.08 27.83
CA PHE A 585 -8.82 15.59 26.63
C PHE A 585 -8.10 16.83 26.10
N ALA A 586 -8.15 17.08 24.78
CA ALA A 586 -7.53 18.26 24.17
C ALA A 586 -8.09 19.59 24.71
N VAL A 587 -9.38 19.60 25.07
CA VAL A 587 -10.08 20.74 25.68
C VAL A 587 -10.84 20.26 26.91
N GLU A 588 -10.61 20.92 28.06
CA GLU A 588 -11.35 20.67 29.29
C GLU A 588 -12.77 21.25 29.19
N MET A 589 -13.77 20.48 29.64
CA MET A 589 -15.18 20.85 29.53
C MET A 589 -15.61 21.74 30.71
N ASP A 590 -15.20 23.00 30.70
CA ASP A 590 -15.66 23.99 31.69
C ASP A 590 -17.00 24.66 31.29
N HIS A 591 -17.55 25.49 32.17
CA HIS A 591 -18.84 26.15 31.91
C HIS A 591 -18.82 27.12 30.72
N GLU A 592 -17.67 27.68 30.33
CA GLU A 592 -17.52 28.54 29.16
C GLU A 592 -17.54 27.72 27.87
N ILE A 593 -16.79 26.63 27.84
CA ILE A 593 -16.75 25.69 26.73
C ILE A 593 -18.12 25.06 26.50
N ILE A 594 -18.81 24.66 27.58
CA ILE A 594 -20.17 24.11 27.48
C ILE A 594 -21.13 25.16 26.91
N GLU A 595 -21.09 26.41 27.38
CA GLU A 595 -21.94 27.48 26.85
C GLU A 595 -21.75 27.67 25.34
N GLU A 596 -20.48 27.72 24.90
CA GLU A 596 -20.14 27.92 23.49
C GLU A 596 -20.53 26.72 22.62
N THR A 597 -20.40 25.50 23.14
CA THR A 597 -20.87 24.27 22.47
C THR A 597 -22.38 24.32 22.23
N TYR A 598 -23.18 24.72 23.23
CA TYR A 598 -24.63 24.89 23.03
C TYR A 598 -24.97 26.05 22.10
N ARG A 599 -24.15 27.11 22.04
CA ARG A 599 -24.35 28.20 21.07
C ARG A 599 -24.20 27.67 19.63
N LYS A 600 -23.17 26.87 19.36
CA LYS A 600 -22.94 26.24 18.05
C LYS A 600 -24.07 25.27 17.67
N ALA A 601 -24.47 24.41 18.60
CA ALA A 601 -25.59 23.49 18.39
C ALA A 601 -26.91 24.24 18.13
N GLN A 602 -27.18 25.34 18.86
CA GLN A 602 -28.34 26.19 18.62
C GLN A 602 -28.32 26.80 17.21
N ASP A 603 -27.20 27.41 16.81
CA ASP A 603 -27.10 28.09 15.51
C ASP A 603 -27.36 27.09 14.35
N SER A 604 -26.93 25.84 14.51
CA SER A 604 -27.21 24.76 13.55
C SER A 604 -28.67 24.34 13.53
N ALA A 605 -29.28 24.11 14.71
CA ALA A 605 -30.71 23.81 14.81
C ALA A 605 -31.59 24.93 14.19
N ASP A 606 -31.20 26.20 14.37
CA ASP A 606 -31.85 27.34 13.73
C ASP A 606 -31.67 27.32 12.20
N ALA A 607 -30.51 26.90 11.70
CA ALA A 607 -30.20 26.81 10.26
C ALA A 607 -31.04 25.73 9.55
N VAL A 608 -31.23 24.56 10.16
CA VAL A 608 -32.05 23.46 9.60
C VAL A 608 -33.55 23.59 9.90
N GLY A 609 -33.94 24.57 10.72
CA GLY A 609 -35.34 24.83 11.06
C GLY A 609 -35.90 23.97 12.21
N ASP A 610 -35.03 23.29 12.96
CA ASP A 610 -35.38 22.50 14.15
C ASP A 610 -35.68 23.43 15.35
N THR A 611 -36.93 23.91 15.35
CA THR A 611 -37.41 24.87 16.34
C THR A 611 -37.45 24.30 17.77
N PRO A 612 -37.85 23.02 18.02
CA PRO A 612 -37.71 22.40 19.34
C PRO A 612 -36.27 22.40 19.87
N ALA A 613 -35.29 21.89 19.10
CA ALA A 613 -33.91 21.80 19.55
C ALA A 613 -33.28 23.16 19.80
N SER A 614 -33.46 24.11 18.88
CA SER A 614 -32.98 25.48 19.04
C SER A 614 -33.43 26.12 20.37
N ARG A 615 -34.71 25.95 20.74
CA ARG A 615 -35.24 26.52 22.00
C ARG A 615 -34.64 25.91 23.25
N GLU A 616 -34.39 24.60 23.26
CA GLU A 616 -33.85 23.91 24.43
C GLU A 616 -32.33 24.09 24.54
N PHE A 617 -31.60 24.14 23.41
CA PHE A 617 -30.19 24.53 23.39
C PHE A 617 -30.01 26.00 23.78
N GLU A 618 -30.89 26.91 23.37
CA GLU A 618 -30.91 28.30 23.85
C GLU A 618 -31.04 28.35 25.39
N PHE A 619 -31.92 27.51 25.95
CA PHE A 619 -32.10 27.41 27.39
C PHE A 619 -30.84 26.90 28.10
N LYS A 620 -30.19 25.85 27.58
CA LYS A 620 -28.92 25.32 28.11
C LYS A 620 -27.79 26.35 28.02
N ARG A 621 -27.64 27.03 26.88
CA ARG A 621 -26.69 28.14 26.69
C ARG A 621 -26.83 29.20 27.79
N TYR A 622 -28.05 29.69 28.04
CA TYR A 622 -28.25 30.69 29.10
C TYR A 622 -28.01 30.15 30.52
N TYR A 623 -28.31 28.86 30.76
CA TYR A 623 -28.04 28.21 32.03
C TYR A 623 -26.54 28.16 32.34
N TYR A 624 -25.71 27.74 31.37
CA TYR A 624 -24.26 27.68 31.52
C TYR A 624 -23.61 29.06 31.50
N ASN A 625 -24.12 30.02 30.72
CA ASN A 625 -23.72 31.43 30.81
C ASN A 625 -23.85 31.98 32.24
N ARG A 626 -24.90 31.59 32.97
CA ARG A 626 -25.05 31.97 34.38
C ARG A 626 -24.03 31.29 35.27
N LYS A 627 -23.80 29.98 35.13
CA LYS A 627 -22.79 29.26 35.92
C LYS A 627 -21.40 29.85 35.69
N LYS A 628 -21.01 30.07 34.43
CA LYS A 628 -19.79 30.78 34.04
C LYS A 628 -19.66 32.13 34.76
N ASN A 629 -20.70 32.97 34.66
CA ASN A 629 -20.67 34.28 35.29
C ASN A 629 -20.58 34.19 36.83
N PHE A 630 -21.16 33.16 37.44
CA PHE A 630 -21.11 32.92 38.88
C PHE A 630 -19.71 32.50 39.33
N ASP A 631 -19.06 31.60 38.58
CA ASP A 631 -17.68 31.18 38.85
C ASP A 631 -16.72 32.36 38.74
N ILE A 632 -16.86 33.20 37.70
CA ILE A 632 -16.08 34.44 37.55
C ILE A 632 -16.29 35.37 38.76
N ILE A 633 -17.52 35.49 39.28
CA ILE A 633 -17.79 36.33 40.46
C ILE A 633 -17.04 35.84 41.71
N ILE A 634 -16.98 34.51 41.91
CA ILE A 634 -16.43 33.87 43.11
C ILE A 634 -14.91 33.72 43.04
N ASN A 635 -14.39 33.23 41.91
CA ASN A 635 -13.01 32.75 41.80
C ASN A 635 -12.04 33.81 41.24
N GLU A 636 -12.54 34.83 40.54
CA GLU A 636 -11.69 35.86 39.93
C GLU A 636 -11.39 37.01 40.91
N TYR A 637 -10.20 36.99 41.51
CA TYR A 637 -9.76 38.01 42.48
C TYR A 637 -9.38 39.36 41.85
N SER A 638 -9.16 39.39 40.54
CA SER A 638 -8.69 40.57 39.78
C SER A 638 -9.80 41.56 39.40
N LEU A 639 -11.07 41.24 39.64
CA LEU A 639 -12.21 42.04 39.19
C LEU A 639 -12.44 43.30 40.03
N ASN A 640 -12.51 44.43 39.33
CA ASN A 640 -13.03 45.72 39.81
C ASN A 640 -14.47 45.59 40.38
N VAL A 641 -14.77 46.29 41.47
CA VAL A 641 -16.10 46.39 42.13
C VAL A 641 -17.25 46.65 41.14
N TRP A 642 -17.07 47.54 40.16
CA TRP A 642 -18.06 47.86 39.14
C TRP A 642 -18.28 46.72 38.14
N ALA A 643 -17.21 46.04 37.73
CA ALA A 643 -17.29 44.87 36.86
C ALA A 643 -18.00 43.71 37.56
N ARG A 644 -17.67 43.47 38.84
CA ARG A 644 -18.36 42.48 39.69
C ARG A 644 -19.84 42.85 39.88
N GLY A 645 -20.17 44.13 40.09
CA GLY A 645 -21.55 44.61 40.15
C GLY A 645 -22.35 44.35 38.88
N LYS A 646 -21.76 44.59 37.70
CA LYS A 646 -22.39 44.30 36.39
C LYS A 646 -22.66 42.81 36.19
N LYS A 647 -21.70 41.94 36.56
CA LYS A 647 -21.84 40.48 36.47
C LYS A 647 -22.91 39.95 37.43
N VAL A 648 -22.96 40.44 38.66
CA VAL A 648 -24.02 40.09 39.63
C VAL A 648 -25.41 40.50 39.10
N ALA A 649 -25.55 41.71 38.55
CA ALA A 649 -26.80 42.15 37.95
C ALA A 649 -27.21 41.28 36.76
N SER A 650 -26.26 40.90 35.90
CA SER A 650 -26.50 40.01 34.75
C SER A 650 -26.91 38.60 35.18
N ALA A 651 -26.22 37.99 36.14
CA ALA A 651 -26.56 36.68 36.68
C ALA A 651 -27.94 36.69 37.39
N GLY A 652 -28.25 37.76 38.14
CA GLY A 652 -29.52 37.95 38.81
C GLY A 652 -30.69 38.15 37.84
N LEU A 653 -30.50 38.95 36.79
CA LEU A 653 -31.49 39.15 35.73
C LEU A 653 -31.73 37.85 34.95
N ASN A 654 -30.66 37.13 34.62
CA ASN A 654 -30.73 35.84 33.93
C ASN A 654 -31.48 34.79 34.78
N LEU A 655 -31.21 34.70 36.09
CA LEU A 655 -31.97 33.87 37.04
C LEU A 655 -33.46 34.25 37.08
N LEU A 656 -33.77 35.56 37.15
CA LEU A 656 -35.14 36.05 37.13
C LEU A 656 -35.86 35.59 35.85
N MET A 657 -35.22 35.71 34.68
CA MET A 657 -35.76 35.25 33.39
C MET A 657 -35.98 33.73 33.37
N GLN A 658 -35.07 32.94 33.94
CA GLN A 658 -35.21 31.48 33.99
C GLN A 658 -36.44 31.05 34.81
N VAL A 659 -36.59 31.62 36.00
CA VAL A 659 -37.65 31.25 36.96
C VAL A 659 -39.00 31.75 36.47
N THR A 660 -39.08 33.00 36.01
CA THR A 660 -40.35 33.65 35.70
C THR A 660 -40.92 33.25 34.34
N CYS A 661 -40.11 33.26 33.29
CA CYS A 661 -40.57 33.05 31.92
C CYS A 661 -39.85 31.92 31.16
N GLY A 662 -38.84 31.28 31.76
CA GLY A 662 -38.00 30.29 31.07
C GLY A 662 -37.37 30.89 29.83
N TYR A 663 -36.81 32.10 29.95
CA TYR A 663 -36.28 32.92 28.86
C TYR A 663 -37.31 33.27 27.76
N GLY A 664 -38.60 33.27 28.10
CA GLY A 664 -39.68 33.60 27.17
C GLY A 664 -40.23 32.41 26.39
N ASN A 665 -39.68 31.19 26.60
CA ASN A 665 -40.08 29.98 25.90
C ASN A 665 -41.05 29.08 26.69
N ARG A 666 -41.25 29.29 28.01
CA ARG A 666 -42.09 28.42 28.86
C ARG A 666 -43.41 29.09 29.29
N LEU A 667 -44.44 29.00 28.44
CA LEU A 667 -45.77 29.59 28.66
C LEU A 667 -46.39 29.29 30.04
N PRO A 668 -46.36 28.05 30.58
CA PRO A 668 -46.96 27.77 31.90
C PRO A 668 -46.34 28.58 33.03
N ARG A 669 -45.02 28.82 32.99
CA ARG A 669 -44.33 29.63 34.02
C ARG A 669 -44.80 31.08 33.95
N ILE A 670 -44.86 31.64 32.73
CA ILE A 670 -45.35 33.00 32.51
C ILE A 670 -46.77 33.15 33.03
N ALA A 671 -47.67 32.21 32.70
CA ALA A 671 -49.05 32.23 33.18
C ALA A 671 -49.12 32.16 34.71
N ILE A 672 -48.36 31.25 35.34
CA ILE A 672 -48.28 31.14 36.81
C ILE A 672 -47.85 32.47 37.43
N PHE A 673 -46.79 33.09 36.93
CA PHE A 673 -46.33 34.38 37.46
C PHE A 673 -47.34 35.50 37.19
N THR A 674 -47.94 35.58 36.00
CA THR A 674 -48.96 36.59 35.69
C THR A 674 -50.17 36.48 36.62
N PHE A 675 -50.61 35.28 36.97
CA PHE A 675 -51.82 35.07 37.76
C PHE A 675 -51.59 34.92 39.27
N LEU A 676 -50.43 34.45 39.73
CA LEU A 676 -50.15 34.24 41.16
C LEU A 676 -49.28 35.33 41.79
N LEU A 677 -48.47 36.08 41.02
CA LEU A 677 -47.66 37.18 41.56
C LEU A 677 -48.48 38.22 42.34
N PRO A 678 -49.71 38.63 41.91
CA PRO A 678 -50.51 39.58 42.67
C PRO A 678 -50.87 39.07 44.07
N ALA A 679 -51.08 37.75 44.24
CA ALA A 679 -51.33 37.19 45.56
C ALA A 679 -50.15 37.42 46.51
N VAL A 680 -48.90 37.33 46.02
CA VAL A 680 -47.69 37.58 46.82
C VAL A 680 -47.63 39.03 47.30
N PHE A 681 -47.95 39.99 46.43
CA PHE A 681 -48.06 41.40 46.83
C PHE A 681 -49.20 41.62 47.83
N GLY A 682 -50.34 40.96 47.63
CA GLY A 682 -51.46 40.94 48.59
C GLY A 682 -51.03 40.48 49.99
N LEU A 683 -50.20 39.45 50.08
CA LEU A 683 -49.62 38.98 51.35
C LEU A 683 -48.69 40.04 51.98
N LEU A 684 -47.84 40.69 51.19
CA LEU A 684 -46.97 41.77 51.69
C LEU A 684 -47.77 42.95 52.24
N TYR A 685 -48.85 43.35 51.56
CA TYR A 685 -49.76 44.38 52.06
C TYR A 685 -50.49 43.94 53.34
N ALA A 686 -50.90 42.67 53.40
CA ALA A 686 -51.59 42.08 54.55
C ALA A 686 -50.72 42.01 55.82
N VAL A 687 -49.39 41.86 55.69
CA VAL A 687 -48.45 41.94 56.82
C VAL A 687 -48.46 43.33 57.46
N GLY A 688 -48.69 44.39 56.70
CA GLY A 688 -48.76 45.76 57.19
C GLY A 688 -47.38 46.41 57.43
N GLY A 689 -47.30 47.32 58.42
CA GLY A 689 -46.08 48.09 58.69
C GLY A 689 -45.76 49.09 57.56
N PRO A 690 -44.52 49.09 56.99
CA PRO A 690 -44.16 50.02 55.91
C PRO A 690 -44.95 49.79 54.61
N PHE A 691 -45.59 48.63 54.46
CA PHE A 691 -46.41 48.27 53.30
C PHE A 691 -47.91 48.32 53.60
N ALA A 692 -48.36 49.02 54.64
CA ALA A 692 -49.77 49.05 55.00
C ALA A 692 -50.67 49.68 53.91
N THR A 693 -51.89 49.17 53.79
CA THR A 693 -52.96 49.77 52.99
C THR A 693 -54.13 50.18 53.89
N GLN A 694 -55.12 50.87 53.32
CA GLN A 694 -56.38 51.18 54.02
C GLN A 694 -57.18 49.94 54.45
N ALA A 695 -56.85 48.75 53.94
CA ALA A 695 -57.48 47.50 54.36
C ALA A 695 -56.97 46.99 55.73
N GLY A 696 -55.87 47.51 56.26
CA GLY A 696 -55.30 47.13 57.55
C GLY A 696 -54.28 45.98 57.47
N SER A 697 -53.79 45.54 58.65
CA SER A 697 -52.85 44.42 58.81
C SER A 697 -53.54 43.21 59.45
N VAL A 698 -53.17 41.99 59.05
CA VAL A 698 -53.69 40.75 59.65
C VAL A 698 -53.30 40.60 61.12
N PHE A 699 -52.21 41.24 61.55
CA PHE A 699 -51.75 41.25 62.94
C PHE A 699 -52.50 42.29 63.80
N GLU A 700 -53.15 43.27 63.17
CA GLU A 700 -53.90 44.35 63.82
C GLU A 700 -55.31 44.50 63.25
N ALA A 701 -55.97 43.39 62.88
CA ALA A 701 -57.24 43.41 62.17
C ALA A 701 -58.37 44.13 62.94
N GLY A 702 -58.30 44.12 64.28
CA GLY A 702 -59.23 44.85 65.15
C GLY A 702 -59.19 46.37 65.00
N ALA A 703 -58.10 46.95 64.48
CA ALA A 703 -57.98 48.40 64.26
C ALA A 703 -58.88 48.91 63.11
N VAL A 704 -59.33 48.03 62.24
CA VAL A 704 -60.20 48.32 61.07
C VAL A 704 -61.56 47.61 61.16
N ASN A 705 -61.93 47.09 62.33
CA ASN A 705 -63.18 46.34 62.57
C ASN A 705 -63.41 45.17 61.60
N LYS A 706 -62.34 44.44 61.26
CA LYS A 706 -62.39 43.26 60.37
C LYS A 706 -61.73 42.06 61.03
N THR A 707 -62.06 40.85 60.57
CA THR A 707 -61.31 39.64 60.90
C THR A 707 -59.99 39.58 60.13
N ALA A 708 -59.01 38.82 60.61
CA ALA A 708 -57.74 38.66 59.90
C ALA A 708 -57.92 38.08 58.48
N LEU A 709 -58.93 37.22 58.27
CA LEU A 709 -59.28 36.68 56.95
C LEU A 709 -59.87 37.75 56.02
N GLU A 710 -60.74 38.63 56.52
CA GLU A 710 -61.29 39.75 55.75
C GLU A 710 -60.19 40.76 55.36
N VAL A 711 -59.29 41.09 56.29
CA VAL A 711 -58.14 41.96 56.00
C VAL A 711 -57.20 41.34 54.96
N LEU A 712 -56.94 40.04 55.05
CA LEU A 712 -56.15 39.31 54.05
C LEU A 712 -56.82 39.34 52.68
N PHE A 713 -58.12 39.05 52.63
CA PHE A 713 -58.89 39.05 51.40
C PHE A 713 -58.90 40.43 50.74
N ASP A 714 -59.15 41.49 51.50
CA ASP A 714 -59.19 42.86 50.98
C ASP A 714 -57.83 43.33 50.45
N ASN A 715 -56.73 42.95 51.10
CA ASN A 715 -55.37 43.24 50.62
C ASN A 715 -55.00 42.44 49.36
N VAL A 716 -55.41 41.17 49.27
CA VAL A 716 -55.23 40.37 48.05
C VAL A 716 -56.09 40.92 46.91
N TYR A 717 -57.36 41.24 47.17
CA TYR A 717 -58.27 41.88 46.22
C TYR A 717 -57.68 43.21 45.72
N TYR A 718 -57.23 44.09 46.63
CA TYR A 718 -56.54 45.33 46.29
C TYR A 718 -55.34 45.09 45.37
N SER A 719 -54.54 44.05 45.67
CA SER A 719 -53.42 43.70 44.81
C SER A 719 -53.88 43.22 43.43
N TYR A 720 -54.87 42.35 43.30
CA TYR A 720 -55.34 41.90 41.98
C TYR A 720 -55.90 43.04 41.12
N ILE A 721 -56.75 43.92 41.68
CA ILE A 721 -57.32 45.05 40.92
C ILE A 721 -56.26 46.11 40.55
N SER A 722 -55.23 46.26 41.39
CA SER A 722 -54.10 47.16 41.14
C SER A 722 -53.16 46.57 40.09
N PHE A 723 -52.91 45.26 40.15
CA PHE A 723 -52.12 44.55 39.15
C PHE A 723 -52.81 44.64 37.79
N SER A 724 -54.10 44.29 37.69
CA SER A 724 -54.85 44.33 36.43
C SER A 724 -55.13 45.75 35.90
N THR A 725 -54.60 46.80 36.53
CA THR A 725 -54.78 48.22 36.17
C THR A 725 -56.22 48.73 36.21
N VAL A 726 -57.14 47.98 36.83
CA VAL A 726 -58.57 48.36 36.94
C VAL A 726 -58.75 49.43 38.02
N GLY A 727 -58.12 49.24 39.19
CA GLY A 727 -58.01 50.24 40.26
C GLY A 727 -59.29 51.00 40.61
N TYR A 728 -60.28 50.35 41.25
CA TYR A 728 -61.57 50.98 41.62
C TYR A 728 -61.45 52.15 42.63
N GLY A 729 -60.29 52.32 43.28
CA GLY A 729 -59.99 53.44 44.18
C GLY A 729 -60.54 53.29 45.60
N ASP A 730 -61.08 52.12 45.94
CA ASP A 730 -61.67 51.73 47.22
C ASP A 730 -60.65 51.46 48.33
N ILE A 731 -59.44 51.01 47.98
CA ILE A 731 -58.33 50.78 48.91
C ILE A 731 -57.08 51.49 48.39
N ASN A 732 -56.40 52.26 49.24
CA ASN A 732 -55.18 52.98 48.89
C ASN A 732 -53.98 52.59 49.78
N PRO A 733 -52.74 52.66 49.25
CA PRO A 733 -51.53 52.39 50.01
C PRO A 733 -51.22 53.56 50.96
N ILE A 734 -50.84 53.23 52.20
CA ILE A 734 -50.57 54.19 53.27
C ILE A 734 -49.05 54.38 53.41
N GLY A 735 -48.59 55.58 53.11
CA GLY A 735 -47.19 55.96 53.25
C GLY A 735 -46.33 55.73 51.99
N PRO A 736 -45.07 56.20 52.02
CA PRO A 736 -44.20 56.21 50.84
C PRO A 736 -43.80 54.80 50.38
N ALA A 737 -43.50 53.89 51.30
CA ALA A 737 -43.05 52.53 50.96
C ALA A 737 -44.17 51.68 50.32
N ALA A 738 -45.39 51.72 50.85
CA ALA A 738 -46.56 51.07 50.25
C ALA A 738 -46.88 51.62 48.83
N ARG A 739 -46.71 52.93 48.61
CA ARG A 739 -46.89 53.57 47.28
C ARG A 739 -45.85 53.11 46.27
N VAL A 740 -44.60 52.99 46.68
CA VAL A 740 -43.53 52.45 45.83
C VAL A 740 -43.81 50.98 45.49
N LEU A 741 -44.25 50.19 46.46
CA LEU A 741 -44.64 48.79 46.23
C LEU A 741 -45.79 48.69 45.21
N ALA A 742 -46.83 49.52 45.35
CA ALA A 742 -47.95 49.57 44.40
C ALA A 742 -47.53 50.01 42.99
N ALA A 743 -46.64 51.01 42.89
CA ALA A 743 -46.09 51.43 41.60
C ALA A 743 -45.25 50.32 40.93
N SER A 744 -44.43 49.60 41.72
CA SER A 744 -43.63 48.47 41.22
C SER A 744 -44.52 47.32 40.72
N GLN A 745 -45.61 47.06 41.44
CA GLN A 745 -46.58 46.05 41.07
C GLN A 745 -47.26 46.38 39.72
N GLY A 746 -47.66 47.64 39.51
CA GLY A 746 -48.25 48.08 38.24
C GLY A 746 -47.27 47.99 37.06
N MET A 747 -45.99 48.28 37.28
CA MET A 747 -44.95 48.10 36.25
C MET A 747 -44.75 46.62 35.87
N LEU A 748 -44.76 45.73 36.86
CA LEU A 748 -44.63 44.28 36.63
C LEU A 748 -45.81 43.71 35.85
N ASN A 749 -47.03 44.24 36.05
CA ASN A 749 -48.19 43.84 35.25
C ASN A 749 -47.96 44.07 33.75
N GLY A 750 -47.51 45.28 33.38
CA GLY A 750 -47.23 45.62 31.99
C GLY A 750 -46.21 44.67 31.36
N LEU A 751 -45.16 44.33 32.10
CA LEU A 751 -44.14 43.38 31.66
C LEU A 751 -44.70 41.97 31.46
N PHE A 752 -45.37 41.40 32.46
CA PHE A 752 -45.84 40.01 32.44
C PHE A 752 -47.00 39.76 31.46
N PHE A 753 -47.94 40.71 31.32
CA PHE A 753 -48.98 40.60 30.29
C PHE A 753 -48.42 40.75 28.88
N THR A 754 -47.42 41.64 28.68
CA THR A 754 -46.74 41.76 27.39
C THR A 754 -45.99 40.48 27.04
N LEU A 755 -45.25 39.89 27.99
CA LEU A 755 -44.61 38.59 27.84
C LEU A 755 -45.61 37.48 27.54
N LEU A 756 -46.68 37.36 28.32
CA LEU A 756 -47.72 36.35 28.12
C LEU A 756 -48.34 36.45 26.73
N THR A 757 -48.66 37.67 26.30
CA THR A 757 -49.23 37.95 24.97
C THR A 757 -48.23 37.62 23.87
N PHE A 758 -46.98 38.07 23.98
CA PHE A 758 -45.92 37.79 23.02
C PHE A 758 -45.65 36.28 22.88
N THR A 759 -45.54 35.55 23.99
CA THR A 759 -45.30 34.10 23.97
C THR A 759 -46.49 33.32 23.41
N LEU A 760 -47.73 33.76 23.70
CA LEU A 760 -48.94 33.21 23.07
C LEU A 760 -48.94 33.45 21.56
N PHE A 761 -48.63 34.68 21.11
CA PHE A 761 -48.53 34.98 19.68
C PHE A 761 -47.43 34.16 18.99
N LYS A 762 -46.24 34.06 19.59
CA LYS A 762 -45.12 33.24 19.09
C LYS A 762 -45.54 31.78 18.90
N ARG A 763 -46.35 31.23 19.82
CA ARG A 763 -46.82 29.83 19.79
C ARG A 763 -48.01 29.57 18.87
N VAL A 764 -48.84 30.58 18.59
CA VAL A 764 -50.03 30.45 17.72
C VAL A 764 -49.70 30.77 16.26
N LEU A 765 -48.76 31.68 16.00
CA LEU A 765 -48.35 32.08 14.64
C LEU A 765 -47.10 31.35 14.15
N GLY A 766 -46.19 30.91 15.03
CA GLY A 766 -45.13 29.97 14.70
C GLY A 766 -45.69 28.55 14.79
N GLY A 767 -46.07 27.98 13.65
CA GLY A 767 -46.67 26.64 13.54
C GLY A 767 -45.81 25.52 14.12
N ASN A 768 -46.46 24.35 14.25
CA ASN A 768 -45.93 23.06 14.71
C ASN A 768 -44.47 22.82 14.38
#